data_AF-A0A1T4M7F7-F1
#
_entry.id   AF-A0A1T4M7F7-F1
#
_cell.length_a   1.000
_cell.length_b   1.000
_cell.length_c   1.000
_cell.angle_alpha   90.00
_cell.angle_beta   90.00
_cell.angle_gamma   90.00
#
_symmetry.space_group_name_H-M   'P 1'
#
loop_
_entity.id
_entity.type
_entity.pdbx_description
1 polymer ?
#
loop_
_entity_poly.entity_id
_entity_poly.type
_entity_poly.pdbx_seq_one_letter_code
_entity_poly.pdbx_strand_id
1 'polypeptide(L)'
;MDFRKEYYKILGVEKNATSAEIRLAYRKLAVRYHPDRNPGKPEYEEILKEINEAKEVLLNDEKRFAYDEYWRNIEADNKTSKKPAQESTSKTTVRTRKVYREIRIYITGTIFIKYRAPQDTERSDPSLRESFYLIHATQASATVDKKDCIWSEQHPESFGGIFQRYPAFPLSIPQPLTILFRDGVLNTYYSLSIQELRIPDPQIIWVTKHENQSFGTITGRFYGYVNDFEEQEISETVTEETPDMSFEFSGPTGKTEQKTEGSYSFVREEYYHSDGRPYWGKWYRQRDVGGFTFGGRRRVPTGGCLGSTGGGFAGVLLLVLMLLKAPYLLPLLLFFVILMLLGRLAGVNKGNFTSVLIVCVFVIYIVVLISLLSGERSTRRSVATTRTESQPRQSPPVLETVRDSSDQADTLVTFYREWTDCAGNTYAGNYSYRRSELRSARAFKQQLPAGNATPAGYDEVIHALKENDASYMTGVYRLFDSLKQAKNLSSTSFAAMVMGFVQDMPYSVVLSEACDAALYNDEFITHYLKSAGAICAPYQRFGIYTPLEFIASGNGDCDSRTLFSYLVLSHYGYEVALLSSESYRHSLIGMQLPYSGQAFRYENKRYVLWETTMRGAQPGQVDPQISNMQAWRISMLNQTFTN
;
A
#
# COMPACT_ATOMS: atom_id res chain seq x y z
N MET A 1 7.15 -1.97 -41.45
CA MET A 1 5.93 -1.19 -41.67
C MET A 1 5.69 -0.41 -40.38
N ASP A 2 5.96 0.89 -40.40
CA ASP A 2 5.77 1.76 -39.24
C ASP A 2 4.37 2.40 -39.31
N PHE A 3 3.45 1.99 -38.44
CA PHE A 3 2.07 2.47 -38.47
C PHE A 3 1.92 3.93 -37.99
N ARG A 4 2.97 4.53 -37.41
CA ARG A 4 2.97 5.91 -36.90
C ARG A 4 3.19 6.96 -37.99
N LYS A 5 3.57 6.58 -39.21
CA LYS A 5 3.76 7.52 -40.33
C LYS A 5 2.43 7.90 -40.97
N GLU A 6 2.27 9.17 -41.34
CA GLU A 6 1.07 9.68 -42.04
C GLU A 6 1.16 9.42 -43.57
N TYR A 7 1.03 8.16 -44.00
CA TYR A 7 1.24 7.74 -45.39
C TYR A 7 0.37 8.47 -46.42
N TYR A 8 -0.89 8.81 -46.10
CA TYR A 8 -1.74 9.59 -47.00
C TYR A 8 -1.18 11.01 -47.21
N LYS A 9 -0.62 11.63 -46.17
CA LYS A 9 -0.01 12.96 -46.23
C LYS A 9 1.35 12.93 -46.91
N ILE A 10 2.14 11.88 -46.72
CA ILE A 10 3.41 11.66 -47.44
C ILE A 10 3.15 11.61 -48.95
N LEU A 11 2.06 10.97 -49.39
CA LEU A 11 1.64 10.97 -50.80
C LEU A 11 0.81 12.20 -51.21
N GLY A 12 0.39 13.04 -50.25
CA GLY A 12 -0.42 14.24 -50.51
C GLY A 12 -1.82 13.94 -51.06
N VAL A 13 -2.43 12.84 -50.63
CA VAL A 13 -3.76 12.37 -51.07
C VAL A 13 -4.71 12.27 -49.88
N GLU A 14 -6.03 12.33 -50.13
CA GLU A 14 -7.04 12.16 -49.09
C GLU A 14 -7.14 10.70 -48.60
N LYS A 15 -7.66 10.47 -47.38
CA LYS A 15 -7.79 9.11 -46.81
C LYS A 15 -8.73 8.20 -47.62
N ASN A 16 -9.72 8.79 -48.29
CA ASN A 16 -10.65 8.12 -49.21
C ASN A 16 -10.08 7.95 -50.63
N ALA A 17 -8.81 8.32 -50.88
CA ALA A 17 -8.24 8.31 -52.22
C ALA A 17 -8.28 6.90 -52.84
N THR A 18 -8.66 6.86 -54.11
CA THR A 18 -8.71 5.65 -54.90
C THR A 18 -7.29 5.16 -55.20
N SER A 19 -7.13 3.86 -55.48
CA SER A 19 -5.82 3.30 -55.86
C SER A 19 -5.25 3.95 -57.13
N ALA A 20 -6.10 4.53 -57.99
CA ALA A 20 -5.66 5.30 -59.15
C ALA A 20 -5.02 6.64 -58.76
N GLU A 21 -5.60 7.36 -57.81
CA GLU A 21 -5.07 8.64 -57.30
C GLU A 21 -3.77 8.43 -56.52
N ILE A 22 -3.69 7.39 -55.70
CA ILE A 22 -2.48 7.00 -54.96
C ILE A 22 -1.34 6.68 -55.95
N ARG A 23 -1.62 5.92 -57.02
CA ARG A 23 -0.63 5.65 -58.08
C ARG A 23 -0.19 6.91 -58.81
N LEU A 24 -1.11 7.85 -59.07
CA LEU A 24 -0.80 9.10 -59.76
C LEU A 24 0.08 10.02 -58.89
N ALA A 25 -0.26 10.15 -57.61
CA ALA A 25 0.49 10.96 -56.66
C ALA A 25 1.91 10.40 -56.43
N TYR A 26 2.02 9.08 -56.26
CA TYR A 26 3.31 8.40 -56.20
C TYR A 26 4.19 8.69 -57.41
N ARG A 27 3.66 8.58 -58.64
CA ARG A 27 4.45 8.86 -59.86
C ARG A 27 4.96 10.30 -59.91
N LYS A 28 4.13 11.27 -59.51
CA LYS A 28 4.54 12.69 -59.48
C LYS A 28 5.66 12.95 -58.47
N LEU A 29 5.57 12.36 -57.28
CA LEU A 29 6.56 12.52 -56.22
C LEU A 29 7.85 11.73 -56.50
N ALA A 30 7.74 10.49 -56.99
CA ALA A 30 8.90 9.67 -57.36
C ALA A 30 9.74 10.32 -58.46
N VAL A 31 9.10 10.98 -59.43
CA VAL A 31 9.80 11.75 -60.48
C VAL A 31 10.42 13.02 -59.91
N ARG A 32 9.76 13.70 -58.97
CA ARG A 32 10.28 14.93 -58.35
C ARG A 32 11.51 14.68 -57.49
N TYR A 33 11.55 13.58 -56.76
CA TYR A 33 12.62 13.23 -55.83
C TYR A 33 13.56 12.14 -56.36
N HIS A 34 13.52 11.83 -57.67
CA HIS A 34 14.41 10.83 -58.26
C HIS A 34 15.88 11.27 -58.17
N PRO A 35 16.83 10.37 -57.81
CA PRO A 35 18.25 10.69 -57.70
C PRO A 35 18.84 11.23 -59.02
N ASP A 36 18.45 10.67 -60.16
CA ASP A 36 18.92 11.12 -61.48
C ASP A 36 18.53 12.57 -61.81
N ARG A 37 17.43 13.08 -61.25
CA ARG A 37 16.99 14.47 -61.47
C ARG A 37 17.53 15.42 -60.40
N ASN A 38 18.08 14.88 -59.30
CA ASN A 38 18.58 15.65 -58.16
C ASN A 38 19.92 15.07 -57.66
N PRO A 39 20.98 15.08 -58.49
CA PRO A 39 22.27 14.56 -58.08
C PRO A 39 22.85 15.37 -56.91
N GLY A 40 23.42 14.68 -55.92
CA GLY A 40 24.12 15.30 -54.78
C GLY A 40 23.24 15.71 -53.60
N LYS A 41 21.95 15.33 -53.57
CA LYS A 41 21.03 15.61 -52.46
C LYS A 41 20.61 14.34 -51.71
N PRO A 42 21.37 13.92 -50.68
CA PRO A 42 21.06 12.72 -49.91
C PRO A 42 19.71 12.83 -49.18
N GLU A 43 19.24 14.04 -48.85
CA GLU A 43 17.92 14.23 -48.23
C GLU A 43 16.76 13.73 -49.10
N TYR A 44 16.91 13.72 -50.43
CA TYR A 44 15.85 13.27 -51.33
C TYR A 44 15.78 11.75 -51.44
N GLU A 45 16.86 11.05 -51.11
CA GLU A 45 16.87 9.60 -51.01
C GLU A 45 16.01 9.13 -49.83
N GLU A 46 16.11 9.80 -48.68
CA GLU A 46 15.27 9.52 -47.51
C GLU A 46 13.79 9.83 -47.79
N ILE A 47 13.49 10.97 -48.41
CA ILE A 47 12.12 11.33 -48.80
C ILE A 47 11.55 10.32 -49.82
N LEU A 48 12.36 9.88 -50.79
CA LEU A 48 11.94 8.88 -51.77
C LEU A 48 11.65 7.51 -51.11
N LYS A 49 12.42 7.15 -50.09
CA LYS A 49 12.20 5.94 -49.29
C LYS A 49 10.85 5.99 -48.56
N GLU A 50 10.50 7.13 -47.97
CA GLU A 50 9.19 7.31 -47.33
C GLU A 50 8.02 7.28 -48.33
N ILE A 51 8.19 7.89 -49.51
CA ILE A 51 7.21 7.83 -50.60
C ILE A 51 6.99 6.39 -51.09
N ASN A 52 8.06 5.60 -51.19
CA ASN A 52 7.98 4.19 -51.57
C ASN A 52 7.27 3.36 -50.50
N GLU A 53 7.59 3.58 -49.22
CA GLU A 53 6.92 2.92 -48.09
C GLU A 53 5.42 3.25 -48.07
N ALA A 54 5.05 4.53 -48.22
CA ALA A 54 3.66 4.98 -48.29
C ALA A 54 2.88 4.31 -49.43
N LYS A 55 3.49 4.20 -50.61
CA LYS A 55 2.88 3.53 -51.76
C LYS A 55 2.74 2.02 -51.55
N GLU A 56 3.69 1.37 -50.89
CA GLU A 56 3.60 -0.07 -50.58
C GLU A 56 2.46 -0.38 -49.61
N VAL A 57 2.27 0.49 -48.60
CA VAL A 57 1.21 0.36 -47.61
C VAL A 57 -0.17 0.66 -48.22
N LEU A 58 -0.29 1.76 -48.96
CA LEU A 58 -1.60 2.25 -49.42
C LEU A 58 -2.12 1.60 -50.72
N LEU A 59 -1.29 0.89 -51.47
CA LEU A 59 -1.73 0.13 -52.67
C LEU A 59 -1.99 -1.36 -52.40
N ASN A 60 -1.67 -1.86 -51.22
CA ASN A 60 -2.00 -3.22 -50.82
C ASN A 60 -3.24 -3.16 -49.90
N ASP A 61 -4.32 -3.80 -50.31
CA ASP A 61 -5.62 -3.68 -49.64
C ASP A 61 -5.59 -4.18 -48.18
N GLU A 62 -4.86 -5.26 -47.89
CA GLU A 62 -4.70 -5.80 -46.53
C GLU A 62 -3.89 -4.85 -45.63
N LYS A 63 -2.78 -4.31 -46.16
CA LYS A 63 -1.91 -3.37 -45.45
C LYS A 63 -2.59 -2.02 -45.23
N ARG A 64 -3.36 -1.54 -46.21
CA ARG A 64 -4.17 -0.33 -46.11
C ARG A 64 -5.26 -0.48 -45.06
N PHE A 65 -5.95 -1.62 -45.04
CA PHE A 65 -6.97 -1.91 -44.03
C PHE A 65 -6.39 -1.89 -42.60
N ALA A 66 -5.28 -2.59 -42.36
CA ALA A 66 -4.63 -2.61 -41.04
C ALA A 66 -4.14 -1.22 -40.60
N TYR A 67 -3.63 -0.42 -41.56
CA TYR A 67 -3.22 0.95 -41.32
C TYR A 67 -4.40 1.88 -40.97
N ASP A 68 -5.49 1.79 -41.73
CA ASP A 68 -6.69 2.59 -41.49
C ASP A 68 -7.37 2.22 -40.16
N GLU A 69 -7.36 0.94 -39.78
CA GLU A 69 -7.88 0.47 -38.50
C GLU A 69 -7.07 1.00 -37.30
N TYR A 70 -5.74 0.97 -37.40
CA TYR A 70 -4.84 1.54 -36.38
C TYR A 70 -5.14 3.03 -36.14
N TRP A 71 -5.26 3.82 -37.21
CA TRP A 71 -5.57 5.25 -37.09
C TRP A 71 -7.01 5.54 -36.67
N ARG A 72 -7.97 4.68 -37.03
CA ARG A 72 -9.36 4.81 -36.57
C ARG A 72 -9.49 4.64 -35.06
N ASN A 73 -8.72 3.71 -34.48
CA ASN A 73 -8.71 3.51 -33.03
C ASN A 73 -8.07 4.71 -32.30
N ILE A 74 -6.96 5.24 -32.83
CA ILE A 74 -6.34 6.48 -32.32
C ILE A 74 -7.28 7.69 -32.43
N GLU A 75 -8.02 7.82 -33.53
CA GLU A 75 -9.01 8.91 -33.68
C GLU A 75 -10.23 8.72 -32.77
N ALA A 76 -10.61 7.47 -32.45
CA ALA A 76 -11.69 7.18 -31.51
C ALA A 76 -11.29 7.58 -30.08
N ASP A 77 -10.06 7.28 -29.65
CA ASP A 77 -9.49 7.69 -28.37
C ASP A 77 -9.31 9.22 -28.26
N ASN A 78 -9.04 9.88 -29.38
CA ASN A 78 -8.95 11.35 -29.47
C ASN A 78 -10.33 12.06 -29.56
N LYS A 79 -11.42 11.33 -29.85
CA LYS A 79 -12.80 11.87 -29.89
C LYS A 79 -13.53 11.72 -28.55
N THR A 80 -13.24 10.69 -27.76
CA THR A 80 -13.73 10.54 -26.38
C THR A 80 -13.12 11.56 -25.41
N SER A 81 -12.05 12.26 -25.82
CA SER A 81 -11.35 13.31 -25.06
C SER A 81 -11.73 14.75 -25.47
N LYS A 82 -12.73 14.98 -26.35
CA LYS A 82 -13.20 16.34 -26.72
C LYS A 82 -14.73 16.52 -26.58
N LYS A 83 -15.16 17.18 -25.50
CA LYS A 83 -16.34 18.07 -25.47
C LYS A 83 -15.87 19.51 -25.17
N PRO A 84 -16.64 20.54 -25.56
CA PRO A 84 -16.13 21.74 -26.23
C PRO A 84 -15.43 22.74 -25.31
N ALA A 85 -14.59 23.56 -25.95
CA ALA A 85 -13.77 24.61 -25.38
C ALA A 85 -14.53 25.54 -24.42
N GLN A 86 -13.90 25.80 -23.27
CA GLN A 86 -14.16 26.98 -22.46
C GLN A 86 -12.82 27.73 -22.33
N GLU A 87 -12.92 29.05 -22.44
CA GLU A 87 -11.84 30.03 -22.51
C GLU A 87 -10.71 29.81 -21.50
N SER A 88 -9.52 30.29 -21.87
CA SER A 88 -8.32 30.33 -21.05
C SER A 88 -8.57 31.07 -19.74
N THR A 89 -8.96 30.34 -18.70
CA THR A 89 -8.75 30.76 -17.33
C THR A 89 -7.65 29.89 -16.77
N SER A 90 -6.48 30.50 -16.52
CA SER A 90 -5.43 29.96 -15.67
C SER A 90 -6.09 29.31 -14.45
N LYS A 91 -6.05 27.97 -14.39
CA LYS A 91 -6.74 27.22 -13.35
C LYS A 91 -5.91 27.30 -12.07
N THR A 92 -6.10 28.39 -11.34
CA THR A 92 -5.72 28.51 -9.94
C THR A 92 -6.40 27.40 -9.17
N THR A 93 -5.66 26.32 -8.91
CA THR A 93 -6.17 25.23 -8.10
C THR A 93 -5.73 25.49 -6.67
N VAL A 94 -6.73 25.68 -5.80
CA VAL A 94 -6.48 25.80 -4.37
C VAL A 94 -6.25 24.38 -3.85
N ARG A 95 -4.99 24.06 -3.55
CA ARG A 95 -4.63 22.79 -2.92
C ARG A 95 -4.69 23.01 -1.41
N THR A 96 -5.65 22.36 -0.76
CA THR A 96 -5.69 22.33 0.70
C THR A 96 -4.75 21.23 1.19
N ARG A 97 -3.67 21.62 1.85
CA ARG A 97 -2.82 20.67 2.59
C ARG A 97 -3.02 20.87 4.09
N LYS A 98 -3.18 19.76 4.80
CA LYS A 98 -3.13 19.73 6.26
C LYS A 98 -1.67 19.85 6.65
N VAL A 99 -1.31 20.98 7.25
CA VAL A 99 0.03 21.22 7.76
C VAL A 99 -0.06 21.15 9.27
N TYR A 100 0.77 20.31 9.88
CA TYR A 100 0.94 20.26 11.32
C TYR A 100 1.93 21.36 11.69
N ARG A 101 1.45 22.38 12.39
CA ARG A 101 2.30 23.44 12.89
C ARG A 101 2.69 23.09 14.32
N GLU A 102 4.00 23.00 14.57
CA GLU A 102 4.54 22.83 15.92
C GLU A 102 4.28 24.12 16.71
N ILE A 103 3.57 23.98 17.84
CA ILE A 103 3.33 25.06 18.79
C ILE A 103 4.05 24.72 20.08
N ARG A 104 4.70 25.71 20.68
CA ARG A 104 5.36 25.56 21.98
C ARG A 104 4.43 26.07 23.06
N ILE A 105 4.10 25.21 24.02
CA ILE A 105 3.38 25.60 25.22
C ILE A 105 4.44 25.90 26.28
N TYR A 106 4.58 27.18 26.64
CA TYR A 106 5.55 27.61 27.64
C TYR A 106 4.97 27.42 29.03
N ILE A 107 5.74 26.74 29.89
CA ILE A 107 5.32 26.34 31.22
C ILE A 107 6.30 26.89 32.25
N THR A 108 5.78 27.55 33.28
CA THR A 108 6.54 27.88 34.48
C THR A 108 5.82 27.40 35.74
N GLY A 109 6.58 27.12 36.79
CA GLY A 109 6.05 26.63 38.05
C GLY A 109 7.17 26.32 39.03
N THR A 110 6.86 25.62 40.11
CA THR A 110 7.84 25.20 41.11
C THR A 110 8.23 23.75 40.86
N ILE A 111 9.52 23.48 40.67
CA ILE A 111 10.05 22.13 40.50
C ILE A 111 10.64 21.61 41.81
N PHE A 112 10.61 20.31 42.01
CA PHE A 112 11.21 19.57 43.12
C PHE A 112 11.99 18.38 42.56
N ILE A 113 13.30 18.39 42.72
CA ILE A 113 14.21 17.36 42.21
C ILE A 113 14.88 16.72 43.42
N LYS A 114 14.49 15.49 43.75
CA LYS A 114 15.20 14.70 44.75
C LYS A 114 16.54 14.26 44.18
N TYR A 115 17.59 14.33 44.99
CA TYR A 115 18.93 13.95 44.58
C TYR A 115 19.65 13.14 45.64
N ARG A 116 20.70 12.45 45.21
CA ARG A 116 21.77 11.90 46.05
C ARG A 116 23.12 12.48 45.61
N ALA A 117 24.01 12.79 46.55
CA ALA A 117 25.35 13.30 46.28
C ALA A 117 26.35 12.85 47.37
N PRO A 118 27.67 12.82 47.09
CA PRO A 118 28.70 12.56 48.10
C PRO A 118 28.64 13.54 49.28
N GLN A 119 29.00 13.07 50.49
CA GLN A 119 28.79 13.76 51.77
C GLN A 119 29.46 15.14 51.92
N ASP A 120 30.53 15.40 51.15
CA ASP A 120 31.34 16.63 51.20
C ASP A 120 30.70 17.82 50.46
N THR A 121 29.51 17.63 49.89
CA THR A 121 28.75 18.71 49.23
C THR A 121 28.14 19.63 50.30
N GLU A 122 28.86 20.71 50.67
CA GLU A 122 28.40 21.66 51.69
C GLU A 122 27.27 22.58 51.21
N ARG A 123 26.45 23.02 52.17
CA ARG A 123 25.13 23.64 52.00
C ARG A 123 25.16 25.12 51.56
N SER A 124 26.33 25.68 51.21
CA SER A 124 26.46 27.13 51.05
C SER A 124 27.59 27.57 50.11
N ASP A 125 27.76 26.89 48.98
CA ASP A 125 28.53 27.48 47.88
C ASP A 125 27.59 28.32 47.00
N PRO A 126 27.78 29.65 46.87
CA PRO A 126 27.05 30.50 45.93
C PRO A 126 27.20 30.03 44.47
N SER A 127 28.17 29.16 44.18
CA SER A 127 28.43 28.57 42.88
C SER A 127 27.82 27.17 42.70
N LEU A 128 26.56 26.97 43.13
CA LEU A 128 25.75 25.76 42.84
C LEU A 128 25.88 25.21 41.41
N ARG A 129 26.19 26.08 40.44
CA ARG A 129 26.46 25.73 39.03
C ARG A 129 27.69 24.83 38.82
N GLU A 130 28.72 24.94 39.64
CA GLU A 130 29.96 24.15 39.49
C GLU A 130 29.88 22.78 40.20
N SER A 131 28.95 22.61 41.15
CA SER A 131 28.80 21.38 41.93
C SER A 131 27.83 20.35 41.33
N PHE A 132 27.12 20.67 40.23
CA PHE A 132 26.12 19.79 39.63
C PHE A 132 26.69 18.48 39.06
N TYR A 133 28.00 18.39 38.82
CA TYR A 133 28.64 17.18 38.27
C TYR A 133 28.65 15.98 39.24
N LEU A 134 28.52 16.22 40.55
CA LEU A 134 28.54 15.17 41.58
C LEU A 134 27.15 14.82 42.11
N ILE A 135 26.12 15.52 41.62
CA ILE A 135 24.73 15.34 42.05
C ILE A 135 24.02 14.39 41.09
N HIS A 136 23.36 13.37 41.63
CA HIS A 136 22.51 12.47 40.85
C HIS A 136 21.04 12.69 41.21
N ALA A 137 20.26 13.22 40.28
CA ALA A 137 18.82 13.34 40.42
C ALA A 137 18.16 11.95 40.39
N THR A 138 17.27 11.67 41.34
CA THR A 138 16.58 10.38 41.50
C THR A 138 15.10 10.45 41.13
N GLN A 139 14.46 11.58 41.41
CA GLN A 139 13.05 11.82 41.11
C GLN A 139 12.83 13.31 40.86
N ALA A 140 11.97 13.66 39.92
CA ALA A 140 11.55 15.04 39.71
C ALA A 140 10.03 15.17 39.58
N SER A 141 9.49 16.18 40.25
CA SER A 141 8.10 16.59 40.12
C SER A 141 8.00 18.10 40.04
N ALA A 142 6.89 18.62 39.53
CA ALA A 142 6.64 20.04 39.47
C ALA A 142 5.20 20.38 39.86
N THR A 143 4.96 21.62 40.25
CA THR A 143 3.63 22.18 40.46
C THR A 143 3.48 23.41 39.59
N VAL A 144 2.40 23.46 38.83
CA VAL A 144 2.10 24.51 37.83
C VAL A 144 0.68 24.99 38.06
N ASP A 145 0.48 26.31 38.13
CA ASP A 145 -0.85 26.92 38.17
C ASP A 145 -1.29 27.30 36.75
N LYS A 146 -2.58 27.29 36.46
CA LYS A 146 -3.10 27.63 35.11
C LYS A 146 -2.63 28.97 34.56
N LYS A 147 -2.49 29.97 35.43
CA LYS A 147 -2.00 31.31 35.09
C LYS A 147 -0.53 31.32 34.63
N ASP A 148 0.21 30.26 34.92
CA ASP A 148 1.64 30.11 34.63
C ASP A 148 1.89 29.26 33.36
N CYS A 149 0.84 28.93 32.60
CA CYS A 149 0.92 28.36 31.25
C CYS A 149 0.58 29.42 30.21
N ILE A 150 1.47 29.62 29.23
CA ILE A 150 1.26 30.56 28.14
C ILE A 150 1.21 29.79 26.81
N TRP A 151 0.07 29.92 26.13
CA TRP A 151 -0.13 29.48 24.75
C TRP A 151 0.37 30.59 23.84
N SER A 152 1.48 30.39 23.14
CA SER A 152 2.02 31.43 22.25
C SER A 152 2.83 30.84 21.11
N GLU A 153 2.61 31.36 19.90
CA GLU A 153 3.39 31.04 18.70
C GLU A 153 4.79 31.68 18.72
N GLN A 154 4.96 32.76 19.47
CA GLN A 154 6.23 33.49 19.64
C GLN A 154 6.73 33.34 21.06
N HIS A 155 8.05 33.43 21.27
CA HIS A 155 8.66 33.40 22.61
C HIS A 155 8.00 34.49 23.48
N PRO A 156 7.24 34.15 24.54
CA PRO A 156 6.64 35.15 25.40
C PRO A 156 7.74 36.04 25.99
N GLU A 157 7.56 37.37 26.03
CA GLU A 157 8.58 38.29 26.57
C GLU A 157 9.04 37.89 27.98
N SER A 158 8.10 37.35 28.78
CA SER A 158 8.34 36.82 30.13
C SER A 158 9.30 35.62 30.18
N PHE A 159 9.41 34.85 29.10
CA PHE A 159 10.31 33.71 28.96
C PHE A 159 11.56 34.05 28.14
N GLY A 160 11.46 34.94 27.15
CA GLY A 160 12.57 35.31 26.26
C GLY A 160 13.80 35.84 27.00
N GLY A 161 13.58 36.71 27.99
CA GLY A 161 14.67 37.22 28.84
C GLY A 161 15.33 36.13 29.69
N ILE A 162 14.61 35.06 30.04
CA ILE A 162 15.13 33.95 30.84
C ILE A 162 15.97 33.01 29.98
N PHE A 163 15.49 32.60 28.81
CA PHE A 163 16.23 31.68 27.93
C PHE A 163 17.54 32.29 27.40
N GLN A 164 17.59 33.61 27.22
CA GLN A 164 18.82 34.31 26.81
C GLN A 164 19.82 34.48 27.97
N ARG A 165 19.32 34.74 29.18
CA ARG A 165 20.15 35.05 30.35
C ARG A 165 20.66 33.81 31.09
N TYR A 166 19.91 32.71 31.04
CA TYR A 166 20.20 31.50 31.79
C TYR A 166 20.43 30.30 30.86
N PRO A 167 21.61 29.64 30.94
CA PRO A 167 21.88 28.43 30.16
C PRO A 167 21.02 27.26 30.63
N ALA A 168 20.95 26.21 29.80
CA ALA A 168 20.24 24.97 30.14
C ALA A 168 20.63 24.46 31.53
N PHE A 169 19.65 23.97 32.29
CA PHE A 169 19.93 23.46 33.62
C PHE A 169 20.88 22.25 33.49
N PRO A 170 22.08 22.32 34.09
CA PRO A 170 23.18 21.40 33.74
C PRO A 170 23.02 19.99 34.33
N LEU A 171 22.14 19.81 35.31
CA LEU A 171 21.87 18.52 35.93
C LEU A 171 20.92 17.70 35.05
N SER A 172 21.33 16.46 34.73
CA SER A 172 20.45 15.50 34.07
C SER A 172 19.32 15.09 35.01
N ILE A 173 18.09 15.46 34.64
CA ILE A 173 16.88 15.22 35.44
C ILE A 173 16.09 14.06 34.81
N PRO A 174 15.59 13.09 35.60
CA PRO A 174 14.69 12.06 35.11
C PRO A 174 13.43 12.67 34.48
N GLN A 175 13.20 12.37 33.19
CA GLN A 175 12.01 12.73 32.42
C GLN A 175 11.19 11.46 32.12
N PRO A 176 9.85 11.54 31.99
CA PRO A 176 9.01 12.74 32.09
C PRO A 176 8.79 13.19 33.54
N LEU A 177 8.60 14.50 33.75
CA LEU A 177 8.27 15.05 35.07
C LEU A 177 6.80 14.76 35.42
N THR A 178 6.56 14.40 36.68
CA THR A 178 5.21 14.40 37.25
C THR A 178 4.83 15.84 37.63
N ILE A 179 3.91 16.44 36.89
CA ILE A 179 3.46 17.81 37.06
C ILE A 179 2.06 17.82 37.68
N LEU A 180 1.95 18.38 38.87
CA LEU A 180 0.67 18.74 39.48
C LEU A 180 0.20 20.07 38.89
N PHE A 181 -0.84 20.03 38.06
CA PHE A 181 -1.48 21.19 37.49
C PHE A 181 -2.70 21.61 38.34
N ARG A 182 -2.76 22.89 38.71
CA ARG A 182 -3.83 23.46 39.53
C ARG A 182 -4.62 24.49 38.71
N ASP A 183 -5.88 24.16 38.42
CA ASP A 183 -6.83 25.05 37.71
C ASP A 183 -7.78 25.77 38.70
N GLY A 184 -7.45 25.82 40.00
CA GLY A 184 -8.28 26.44 41.04
C GLY A 184 -9.56 25.68 41.41
N VAL A 185 -10.01 24.72 40.60
CA VAL A 185 -11.19 23.85 40.86
C VAL A 185 -10.79 22.38 41.03
N LEU A 186 -9.84 21.90 40.23
CA LEU A 186 -9.35 20.51 40.25
C LEU A 186 -7.82 20.48 40.16
N ASN A 187 -7.25 19.46 40.80
CA ASN A 187 -5.83 19.13 40.78
C ASN A 187 -5.62 17.95 39.83
N THR A 188 -4.86 18.14 38.76
CA THR A 188 -4.62 17.09 37.75
C THR A 188 -3.13 16.81 37.63
N TYR A 189 -2.74 15.53 37.58
CA TYR A 189 -1.36 15.13 37.36
C TYR A 189 -1.12 14.87 35.88
N TYR A 190 -0.04 15.45 35.34
CA TYR A 190 0.44 15.20 33.99
C TYR A 190 1.86 14.64 34.04
N SER A 191 2.19 13.70 33.14
CA SER A 191 3.56 13.26 32.92
C SER A 191 4.08 13.92 31.65
N LEU A 192 4.92 14.96 31.78
CA LEU A 192 5.37 15.78 30.67
C LEU A 192 6.89 15.85 30.58
N SER A 193 7.42 15.72 29.36
CA SER A 193 8.84 15.95 29.08
C SER A 193 9.08 17.43 28.79
N ILE A 194 9.69 18.13 29.74
CA ILE A 194 9.92 19.58 29.60
C ILE A 194 11.20 19.82 28.80
N GLN A 195 11.06 20.50 27.66
CA GLN A 195 12.16 20.90 26.80
C GLN A 195 12.79 22.18 27.32
N GLU A 196 14.11 22.27 27.10
CA GLU A 196 14.94 23.43 27.46
C GLU A 196 14.76 23.89 28.92
N LEU A 197 14.61 22.96 29.87
CA LEU A 197 14.43 23.29 31.28
C LEU A 197 15.50 24.27 31.81
N ARG A 198 15.04 25.40 32.36
CA ARG A 198 15.84 26.42 33.04
C ARG A 198 15.35 26.57 34.46
N ILE A 199 16.28 26.63 35.41
CA ILE A 199 16.00 26.95 36.82
C ILE A 199 16.98 28.06 37.18
N PRO A 200 16.59 29.35 37.07
CA PRO A 200 17.47 30.48 37.29
C PRO A 200 18.16 30.48 38.65
N ASP A 201 17.37 30.30 39.71
CA ASP A 201 17.80 30.38 41.11
C ASP A 201 17.39 29.11 41.87
N PRO A 202 18.09 27.97 41.66
CA PRO A 202 17.82 26.72 42.35
C PRO A 202 18.24 26.82 43.83
N GLN A 203 17.48 26.20 44.71
CA GLN A 203 17.74 26.11 46.15
C GLN A 203 17.77 24.64 46.59
N ILE A 204 18.66 24.30 47.53
CA ILE A 204 18.70 22.98 48.13
C ILE A 204 18.01 23.02 49.50
N ILE A 205 17.00 22.16 49.67
CA ILE A 205 16.21 22.02 50.90
C ILE A 205 16.16 20.55 51.34
N TRP A 206 15.80 20.35 52.62
CA TRP A 206 15.57 19.03 53.21
C TRP A 206 16.74 18.04 53.05
N VAL A 207 17.96 18.52 53.31
CA VAL A 207 19.17 17.69 53.23
C VAL A 207 19.28 16.78 54.45
N THR A 208 19.41 15.47 54.20
CA THR A 208 19.67 14.43 55.20
C THR A 208 20.97 13.71 54.82
N LYS A 209 21.80 13.39 55.81
CA LYS A 209 23.04 12.62 55.61
C LYS A 209 22.86 11.21 56.15
N HIS A 210 23.23 10.21 55.37
CA HIS A 210 23.22 8.80 55.78
C HIS A 210 24.42 8.10 55.16
N GLU A 211 25.26 7.46 55.99
CA GLU A 211 26.57 6.94 55.58
C GLU A 211 27.41 8.00 54.86
N ASN A 212 28.03 7.66 53.72
CA ASN A 212 28.83 8.55 52.87
C ASN A 212 28.01 9.32 51.83
N GLN A 213 26.69 9.38 51.98
CA GLN A 213 25.80 10.05 51.01
C GLN A 213 24.95 11.12 51.68
N SER A 214 24.69 12.18 50.92
CA SER A 214 23.72 13.22 51.21
C SER A 214 22.54 13.08 50.27
N PHE A 215 21.34 13.21 50.83
CA PHE A 215 20.08 13.18 50.11
C PHE A 215 19.39 14.53 50.34
N GLY A 216 18.82 15.12 49.31
CA GLY A 216 18.13 16.39 49.45
C GLY A 216 17.16 16.64 48.32
N THR A 217 16.54 17.82 48.32
CA THR A 217 15.66 18.27 47.24
C THR A 217 16.16 19.60 46.69
N ILE A 218 16.45 19.65 45.40
CA ILE A 218 16.63 20.91 44.67
C ILE A 218 15.25 21.43 44.30
N THR A 219 14.94 22.68 44.65
CA THR A 219 13.69 23.35 44.29
C THR A 219 13.97 24.71 43.68
N GLY A 220 13.04 25.21 42.88
CA GLY A 220 13.16 26.53 42.28
C GLY A 220 12.04 26.78 41.30
N ARG A 221 11.97 28.01 40.80
CA ARG A 221 11.06 28.32 39.69
C ARG A 221 11.68 27.83 38.39
N PHE A 222 10.97 26.95 37.69
CA PHE A 222 11.43 26.44 36.39
C PHE A 222 10.76 27.18 35.24
N TYR A 223 11.44 27.18 34.10
CA TYR A 223 10.94 27.65 32.82
C TYR A 223 11.30 26.61 31.77
N GLY A 224 10.36 26.28 30.90
CA GLY A 224 10.58 25.36 29.80
C GLY A 224 9.38 25.37 28.88
N TYR A 225 9.38 24.52 27.88
CA TYR A 225 8.22 24.35 27.02
C TYR A 225 7.97 22.88 26.69
N VAL A 226 6.74 22.58 26.27
CA VAL A 226 6.37 21.31 25.64
C VAL A 226 5.95 21.58 24.20
N ASN A 227 6.24 20.65 23.32
CA ASN A 227 5.82 20.73 21.93
C ASN A 227 4.41 20.14 21.80
N ASP A 228 3.53 20.89 21.17
CA ASP A 228 2.19 20.48 20.74
C ASP A 228 2.07 20.73 19.23
N PHE A 229 1.03 20.19 18.60
CA PHE A 229 0.82 20.33 17.16
C PHE A 229 -0.62 20.76 16.88
N GLU A 230 -0.77 21.90 16.22
CA GLU A 230 -2.06 22.36 15.72
C GLU A 230 -2.20 21.98 14.24
N GLU A 231 -3.35 21.41 13.89
CA GLU A 231 -3.70 21.06 12.52
C GLU A 231 -4.26 22.30 11.83
N GLN A 232 -3.54 22.81 10.82
CA GLN A 232 -3.98 23.95 10.04
C GLN A 232 -4.22 23.53 8.59
N GLU A 233 -5.40 23.89 8.06
CA GLU A 233 -5.70 23.74 6.64
C GLU A 233 -5.18 24.97 5.90
N ILE A 234 -4.03 24.83 5.24
CA ILE A 234 -3.46 25.91 4.45
C ILE A 234 -3.92 25.72 3.00
N SER A 235 -4.62 26.74 2.50
CA SER A 235 -5.05 26.85 1.11
C SER A 235 -3.94 27.51 0.29
N GLU A 236 -3.09 26.72 -0.35
CA GLU A 236 -2.09 27.27 -1.27
C GLU A 236 -2.66 27.38 -2.68
N THR A 237 -2.52 28.57 -3.25
CA THR A 237 -2.76 28.81 -4.68
C THR A 237 -1.52 28.35 -5.43
N VAL A 238 -1.53 27.10 -5.87
CA VAL A 238 -0.43 26.57 -6.67
C VAL A 238 -0.71 26.91 -8.13
N THR A 239 0.18 27.71 -8.73
CA THR A 239 0.24 27.86 -10.19
C THR A 239 1.21 26.79 -10.66
N GLU A 240 0.71 25.59 -10.93
CA GLU A 240 1.54 24.52 -11.47
C GLU A 240 1.84 24.84 -12.94
N GLU A 241 3.08 25.26 -13.24
CA GLU A 241 3.69 24.91 -14.52
C GLU A 241 3.98 23.41 -14.44
N THR A 242 3.15 22.60 -15.07
CA THR A 242 3.31 21.14 -15.09
C THR A 242 4.66 20.75 -15.70
N PRO A 243 5.58 20.10 -14.97
CA PRO A 243 6.59 19.28 -15.59
C PRO A 243 5.88 18.02 -16.10
N ASP A 244 5.96 17.81 -17.41
CA ASP A 244 5.42 16.66 -18.12
C ASP A 244 6.00 15.35 -17.54
N MET A 245 5.18 14.61 -16.79
CA MET A 245 5.44 13.23 -16.41
C MET A 245 4.26 12.34 -16.79
N SER A 246 4.08 12.16 -18.09
CA SER A 246 3.52 10.91 -18.63
C SER A 246 4.62 10.13 -19.36
N PHE A 247 5.42 9.35 -18.62
CA PHE A 247 6.26 8.32 -19.23
C PHE A 247 5.61 6.95 -19.04
N GLU A 248 4.74 6.60 -19.98
CA GLU A 248 4.27 5.23 -20.16
C GLU A 248 5.39 4.38 -20.78
N PHE A 249 5.64 3.20 -20.20
CA PHE A 249 6.71 2.29 -20.61
C PHE A 249 6.35 1.56 -21.91
N SER A 250 7.23 1.60 -22.91
CA SER A 250 7.10 0.79 -24.13
C SER A 250 8.18 -0.30 -24.17
N GLY A 251 7.85 -1.46 -24.74
CA GLY A 251 8.59 -2.71 -24.60
C GLY A 251 10.06 -2.72 -25.06
N PRO A 252 10.78 -3.83 -24.85
CA PRO A 252 12.23 -3.94 -25.12
C PRO A 252 12.56 -3.81 -26.62
N THR A 253 13.70 -3.18 -26.95
CA THR A 253 14.18 -2.99 -28.35
C THR A 253 14.83 -4.25 -28.93
N GLY A 254 15.14 -5.23 -28.08
CA GLY A 254 15.84 -6.46 -28.45
C GLY A 254 17.36 -6.34 -28.49
N LYS A 255 17.95 -5.16 -28.23
CA LYS A 255 19.40 -5.03 -28.04
C LYS A 255 19.80 -5.34 -26.61
N THR A 256 20.90 -6.08 -26.46
CA THR A 256 21.46 -6.43 -25.16
C THR A 256 22.94 -6.08 -25.10
N GLU A 257 23.41 -5.74 -23.91
CA GLU A 257 24.81 -5.40 -23.64
C GLU A 257 25.31 -6.26 -22.48
N GLN A 258 26.53 -6.78 -22.60
CA GLN A 258 27.15 -7.64 -21.60
C GLN A 258 28.46 -7.04 -21.12
N LYS A 259 28.73 -7.14 -19.81
CA LYS A 259 30.02 -6.77 -19.21
C LYS A 259 30.45 -7.81 -18.17
N THR A 260 31.75 -7.90 -17.95
CA THR A 260 32.34 -8.80 -16.96
C THR A 260 33.11 -7.97 -15.95
N GLU A 261 32.78 -8.12 -14.67
CA GLU A 261 33.49 -7.48 -13.55
C GLU A 261 33.87 -8.57 -12.55
N GLY A 262 35.18 -8.83 -12.44
CA GLY A 262 35.70 -9.95 -11.64
C GLY A 262 35.30 -11.31 -12.20
N SER A 263 34.73 -12.18 -11.36
CA SER A 263 34.23 -13.52 -11.74
C SER A 263 32.77 -13.53 -12.19
N TYR A 264 32.11 -12.37 -12.33
CA TYR A 264 30.68 -12.29 -12.64
C TYR A 264 30.43 -11.62 -13.99
N SER A 265 29.54 -12.23 -14.78
CA SER A 265 29.00 -11.66 -16.01
C SER A 265 27.65 -10.97 -15.74
N PHE A 266 27.46 -9.81 -16.35
CA PHE A 266 26.24 -9.00 -16.27
C PHE A 266 25.69 -8.74 -17.67
N VAL A 267 24.36 -8.69 -17.81
CA VAL A 267 23.62 -8.38 -19.03
C VAL A 267 22.58 -7.30 -18.76
N ARG A 268 22.40 -6.34 -19.67
CA ARG A 268 21.28 -5.38 -19.66
C ARG A 268 20.62 -5.33 -21.03
N GLU A 269 19.35 -4.92 -21.08
CA GLU A 269 18.59 -4.76 -22.33
C GLU A 269 18.22 -3.29 -22.58
N GLU A 270 18.13 -2.88 -23.84
CA GLU A 270 17.69 -1.54 -24.26
C GLU A 270 16.16 -1.52 -24.43
N TYR A 271 15.51 -0.45 -24.01
CA TYR A 271 14.05 -0.22 -24.02
C TYR A 271 13.72 1.10 -24.73
N TYR A 272 12.47 1.30 -25.13
CA TYR A 272 12.01 2.57 -25.67
C TYR A 272 11.25 3.38 -24.61
N HIS A 273 11.57 4.67 -24.51
CA HIS A 273 10.68 5.65 -23.88
C HIS A 273 9.37 5.79 -24.68
N SER A 274 8.33 6.36 -24.07
CA SER A 274 7.05 6.69 -24.75
C SER A 274 7.24 7.55 -26.01
N ASP A 275 8.31 8.34 -26.07
CA ASP A 275 8.69 9.18 -27.21
C ASP A 275 9.55 8.46 -28.27
N GLY A 276 9.83 7.15 -28.09
CA GLY A 276 10.60 6.33 -29.02
C GLY A 276 12.11 6.47 -28.92
N ARG A 277 12.66 7.22 -27.95
CA ARG A 277 14.11 7.25 -27.70
C ARG A 277 14.56 5.97 -26.96
N PRO A 278 15.69 5.35 -27.37
CA PRO A 278 16.19 4.18 -26.67
C PRO A 278 16.86 4.56 -25.34
N TYR A 279 16.70 3.73 -24.32
CA TYR A 279 17.42 3.81 -23.05
C TYR A 279 17.83 2.42 -22.57
N TRP A 280 18.93 2.34 -21.83
CA TRP A 280 19.40 1.07 -21.28
C TRP A 280 18.74 0.76 -19.94
N GLY A 281 18.17 -0.43 -19.83
CA GLY A 281 17.64 -0.98 -18.59
C GLY A 281 18.75 -1.32 -17.59
N LYS A 282 18.34 -1.78 -16.40
CA LYS A 282 19.24 -2.15 -15.31
C LYS A 282 20.13 -3.36 -15.70
N TRP A 283 21.31 -3.47 -15.09
CA TRP A 283 22.21 -4.62 -15.23
C TRP A 283 21.70 -5.83 -14.41
N TYR A 284 21.68 -7.00 -15.02
CA TYR A 284 21.32 -8.29 -14.40
C TYR A 284 22.53 -9.22 -14.39
N ARG A 285 22.82 -9.87 -13.26
CA ARG A 285 23.90 -10.86 -13.19
C ARG A 285 23.48 -12.17 -13.88
N GLN A 286 24.24 -12.64 -14.85
CA GLN A 286 24.08 -13.97 -15.42
C GLN A 286 24.50 -15.01 -14.37
N ARG A 287 23.60 -15.94 -14.03
CA ARG A 287 23.94 -17.09 -13.19
C ARG A 287 24.81 -18.04 -14.01
N ASP A 288 25.92 -18.49 -13.43
CA ASP A 288 26.70 -19.61 -13.96
C ASP A 288 25.82 -20.84 -14.01
N VAL A 289 25.29 -21.14 -15.19
CA VAL A 289 24.64 -22.42 -15.45
C VAL A 289 25.78 -23.39 -15.72
N GLY A 290 26.13 -24.17 -14.70
CA GLY A 290 27.01 -25.33 -14.83
C GLY A 290 26.57 -26.15 -16.05
N GLY A 291 27.51 -26.37 -16.96
CA GLY A 291 27.25 -26.86 -18.30
C GLY A 291 26.59 -28.24 -18.33
N PHE A 292 25.65 -28.38 -19.27
CA PHE A 292 25.49 -29.61 -20.02
C PHE A 292 25.52 -29.26 -21.50
N THR A 293 26.64 -29.59 -22.13
CA THR A 293 26.83 -29.56 -23.58
C THR A 293 26.11 -30.75 -24.21
N PHE A 294 25.24 -30.50 -25.18
CA PHE A 294 25.22 -31.34 -26.38
C PHE A 294 24.89 -30.48 -27.60
N GLY A 295 25.88 -30.36 -28.49
CA GLY A 295 25.82 -29.56 -29.70
C GLY A 295 24.97 -30.22 -30.80
N GLY A 296 24.52 -29.39 -31.74
CA GLY A 296 23.85 -29.88 -32.94
C GLY A 296 23.23 -28.78 -33.80
N ARG A 297 24.10 -28.07 -34.54
CA ARG A 297 23.84 -27.37 -35.82
C ARG A 297 22.41 -26.89 -36.13
N ARG A 298 22.21 -25.57 -36.14
CA ARG A 298 21.17 -24.93 -36.98
C ARG A 298 21.70 -24.77 -38.42
N ARG A 299 21.04 -25.43 -39.37
CA ARG A 299 20.93 -24.96 -40.76
C ARG A 299 19.43 -24.84 -41.12
N VAL A 300 19.20 -23.80 -41.92
CA VAL A 300 17.95 -23.23 -42.46
C VAL A 300 17.10 -24.26 -43.21
N PRO A 301 15.76 -24.10 -43.27
CA PRO A 301 15.12 -23.91 -44.59
C PRO A 301 13.95 -22.89 -44.52
N THR A 302 13.98 -21.77 -45.24
CA THR A 302 13.34 -21.55 -46.56
C THR A 302 12.38 -22.64 -47.07
N GLY A 303 11.11 -22.26 -47.23
CA GLY A 303 10.23 -22.60 -48.37
C GLY A 303 9.87 -24.06 -48.69
N GLY A 304 8.57 -24.36 -48.59
CA GLY A 304 7.84 -25.04 -49.67
C GLY A 304 7.49 -26.54 -49.51
N CYS A 305 6.22 -26.82 -49.84
CA CYS A 305 5.64 -28.07 -50.35
C CYS A 305 5.23 -29.22 -49.41
N LEU A 306 3.89 -29.32 -49.25
CA LEU A 306 3.04 -30.52 -49.42
C LEU A 306 3.65 -31.92 -49.16
N GLY A 307 3.01 -32.65 -48.23
CA GLY A 307 2.97 -34.12 -48.28
C GLY A 307 2.78 -34.83 -46.95
N SER A 308 1.53 -35.17 -46.61
CA SER A 308 1.14 -36.45 -45.96
C SER A 308 1.99 -36.96 -44.77
N THR A 309 1.56 -36.71 -43.53
CA THR A 309 1.71 -37.60 -42.34
C THR A 309 0.99 -36.99 -41.11
N GLY A 310 -0.33 -36.81 -41.20
CA GLY A 310 -1.15 -36.13 -40.18
C GLY A 310 -1.90 -37.03 -39.18
N GLY A 311 -1.54 -38.31 -39.03
CA GLY A 311 -2.31 -39.26 -38.19
C GLY A 311 -1.75 -39.58 -36.80
N GLY A 312 -0.43 -39.50 -36.62
CA GLY A 312 0.23 -40.04 -35.43
C GLY A 312 0.13 -39.15 -34.18
N PHE A 313 0.33 -37.84 -34.33
CA PHE A 313 0.41 -36.93 -33.19
C PHE A 313 -0.96 -36.62 -32.56
N ALA A 314 -2.02 -36.55 -33.37
CA ALA A 314 -3.38 -36.39 -32.86
C ALA A 314 -3.83 -37.63 -32.08
N GLY A 315 -3.52 -38.84 -32.57
CA GLY A 315 -3.87 -40.09 -31.90
C GLY A 315 -3.19 -40.25 -30.54
N VAL A 316 -1.90 -39.89 -30.43
CA VAL A 316 -1.16 -39.96 -29.16
C VAL A 316 -1.66 -38.92 -28.16
N LEU A 317 -1.98 -37.69 -28.60
CA LEU A 317 -2.55 -36.66 -27.72
C LEU A 317 -3.94 -37.07 -27.19
N LEU A 318 -4.76 -37.70 -28.04
CA LEU A 318 -6.09 -38.18 -27.67
C LEU A 318 -6.02 -39.39 -26.72
N LEU A 319 -5.04 -40.29 -26.92
CA LEU A 319 -4.78 -41.41 -26.03
C LEU A 319 -4.30 -40.95 -24.64
N VAL A 320 -3.43 -39.93 -24.59
CA VAL A 320 -2.95 -39.32 -23.34
C VAL A 320 -4.07 -38.60 -22.60
N LEU A 321 -4.95 -37.88 -23.31
CA LEU A 321 -6.14 -37.24 -22.74
C LEU A 321 -7.16 -38.27 -22.23
N MET A 322 -7.31 -39.42 -22.90
CA MET A 322 -8.14 -40.53 -22.42
C MET A 322 -7.56 -41.21 -21.17
N LEU A 323 -6.25 -41.40 -21.10
CA LEU A 323 -5.58 -42.01 -19.95
C LEU A 323 -5.59 -41.10 -18.71
N LEU A 324 -5.47 -39.79 -18.88
CA LEU A 324 -5.53 -38.81 -17.78
C LEU A 324 -6.92 -38.68 -17.13
N LYS A 325 -7.99 -39.10 -17.83
CA LYS A 325 -9.38 -39.04 -17.33
C LYS A 325 -10.04 -40.41 -17.14
N ALA A 326 -9.27 -41.49 -17.25
CA ALA A 326 -9.70 -42.87 -17.02
C ALA A 326 -10.50 -43.13 -15.72
N PRO A 327 -10.21 -42.51 -14.55
CA PRO A 327 -10.98 -42.79 -13.33
C PRO A 327 -12.43 -42.28 -13.37
N TYR A 328 -12.77 -41.35 -14.26
CA TYR A 328 -14.14 -40.82 -14.40
C TYR A 328 -14.99 -41.60 -15.40
N LEU A 329 -14.36 -42.29 -16.36
CA LEU A 329 -15.04 -43.10 -17.39
C LEU A 329 -15.34 -44.52 -16.92
N LEU A 330 -14.49 -45.09 -16.06
CA LEU A 330 -14.62 -46.45 -15.55
C LEU A 330 -15.96 -46.74 -14.81
N PRO A 331 -16.44 -45.89 -13.88
CA PRO A 331 -17.72 -46.15 -13.20
C PRO A 331 -18.93 -46.02 -14.13
N LEU A 332 -18.87 -45.16 -15.15
CA LEU A 332 -19.92 -45.04 -16.17
C LEU A 332 -20.03 -46.31 -17.02
N LEU A 333 -18.87 -46.86 -17.42
CA LEU A 333 -18.78 -48.07 -18.22
C LEU A 333 -19.24 -49.31 -17.42
N LEU A 334 -18.87 -49.40 -16.15
CA LEU A 334 -19.34 -50.43 -15.21
C LEU A 334 -20.86 -50.38 -15.01
N PHE A 335 -21.44 -49.19 -14.82
CA PHE A 335 -22.89 -49.01 -14.68
C PHE A 335 -23.65 -49.51 -15.91
N PHE A 336 -23.11 -49.31 -17.11
CA PHE A 336 -23.71 -49.79 -18.35
C PHE A 336 -23.58 -51.30 -18.56
N VAL A 337 -22.45 -51.90 -18.20
CA VAL A 337 -22.29 -53.36 -18.21
C VAL A 337 -23.31 -54.00 -17.27
N ILE A 338 -23.55 -53.41 -16.09
CA ILE A 338 -24.56 -53.88 -15.13
C ILE A 338 -25.98 -53.77 -15.71
N LEU A 339 -26.34 -52.64 -16.33
CA LEU A 339 -27.64 -52.47 -16.99
C LEU A 339 -27.87 -53.46 -18.13
N MET A 340 -26.83 -53.75 -18.93
CA MET A 340 -26.92 -54.69 -20.04
C MET A 340 -27.07 -56.15 -19.55
N LEU A 341 -26.44 -56.49 -18.43
CA LEU A 341 -26.60 -57.78 -17.76
C LEU A 341 -28.00 -57.94 -17.12
N LEU A 342 -28.51 -56.89 -16.49
CA LEU A 342 -29.88 -56.87 -15.93
C LEU A 342 -30.95 -57.00 -17.03
N GLY A 343 -30.75 -56.35 -18.19
CA GLY A 343 -31.63 -56.50 -19.36
C GLY A 343 -31.67 -57.91 -19.94
N ARG A 344 -30.59 -58.70 -19.80
CA ARG A 344 -30.57 -60.13 -20.19
C ARG A 344 -31.33 -61.02 -19.22
N LEU A 345 -31.36 -60.66 -17.93
CA LEU A 345 -32.13 -61.38 -16.89
C LEU A 345 -33.64 -61.10 -16.96
N ALA A 346 -34.04 -59.93 -17.47
CA ALA A 346 -35.44 -59.50 -17.47
C ALA A 346 -36.29 -59.96 -18.68
N GLY A 347 -35.72 -60.73 -19.63
CA GLY A 347 -36.52 -61.35 -20.71
C GLY A 347 -37.22 -60.37 -21.67
N VAL A 348 -36.74 -59.13 -21.78
CA VAL A 348 -37.40 -58.08 -22.59
C VAL A 348 -36.99 -58.17 -24.07
N ASN A 349 -37.95 -57.90 -24.96
CA ASN A 349 -37.89 -58.07 -26.41
C ASN A 349 -36.67 -57.37 -27.05
N LYS A 350 -35.81 -58.14 -27.73
CA LYS A 350 -34.40 -57.80 -28.06
C LYS A 350 -34.18 -56.66 -29.07
N GLY A 351 -35.19 -56.23 -29.84
CA GLY A 351 -34.99 -55.30 -30.96
C GLY A 351 -35.08 -53.81 -30.61
N ASN A 352 -35.95 -53.44 -29.68
CA ASN A 352 -36.25 -52.03 -29.42
C ASN A 352 -35.58 -51.49 -28.15
N PHE A 353 -35.35 -52.34 -27.15
CA PHE A 353 -34.82 -51.89 -25.86
C PHE A 353 -33.33 -51.50 -25.93
N THR A 354 -32.53 -52.29 -26.65
CA THR A 354 -31.11 -52.02 -26.90
C THR A 354 -30.92 -50.74 -27.71
N SER A 355 -31.74 -50.53 -28.73
CA SER A 355 -31.75 -49.35 -29.58
C SER A 355 -32.07 -48.07 -28.80
N VAL A 356 -33.10 -48.11 -27.94
CA VAL A 356 -33.49 -46.96 -27.10
C VAL A 356 -32.44 -46.67 -26.03
N LEU A 357 -31.85 -47.71 -25.42
CA LEU A 357 -30.80 -47.54 -24.43
C LEU A 357 -29.56 -46.86 -25.04
N ILE A 358 -29.13 -47.30 -26.23
CA ILE A 358 -27.98 -46.73 -26.96
C ILE A 358 -28.24 -45.25 -27.31
N VAL A 359 -29.45 -44.91 -27.76
CA VAL A 359 -29.82 -43.52 -28.06
C VAL A 359 -29.80 -42.66 -26.79
N CYS A 360 -30.34 -43.17 -25.67
CA CYS A 360 -30.26 -42.47 -24.39
C CYS A 360 -28.81 -42.26 -23.92
N VAL A 361 -27.93 -43.24 -24.13
CA VAL A 361 -26.48 -43.10 -23.82
C VAL A 361 -25.87 -42.00 -24.69
N PHE A 362 -26.17 -42.00 -25.98
CA PHE A 362 -25.62 -41.03 -26.91
C PHE A 362 -26.08 -39.60 -26.58
N VAL A 363 -27.33 -39.43 -26.18
CA VAL A 363 -27.87 -38.15 -25.72
C VAL A 363 -27.22 -37.71 -24.41
N ILE A 364 -27.09 -38.59 -23.42
CA ILE A 364 -26.43 -38.26 -22.14
C ILE A 364 -24.95 -37.92 -22.38
N TYR A 365 -24.28 -38.67 -23.24
CA TYR A 365 -22.89 -38.40 -23.64
C TYR A 365 -22.76 -37.03 -24.30
N ILE A 366 -23.66 -36.68 -25.24
CA ILE A 366 -23.68 -35.36 -25.87
C ILE A 366 -23.99 -34.25 -24.87
N VAL A 367 -24.91 -34.44 -23.92
CA VAL A 367 -25.23 -33.45 -22.88
C VAL A 367 -24.04 -33.22 -21.95
N VAL A 368 -23.32 -34.28 -21.57
CA VAL A 368 -22.09 -34.17 -20.75
C VAL A 368 -20.97 -33.52 -21.56
N LEU A 369 -20.82 -33.86 -22.84
CA LEU A 369 -19.84 -33.25 -23.75
C LEU A 369 -20.12 -31.75 -23.94
N ILE A 370 -21.38 -31.38 -24.17
CA ILE A 370 -21.82 -29.98 -24.26
C ILE A 370 -21.61 -29.28 -22.93
N SER A 371 -21.90 -29.90 -21.78
CA SER A 371 -21.69 -29.29 -20.46
C SER A 371 -20.21 -29.08 -20.14
N LEU A 372 -19.33 -29.95 -20.66
CA LEU A 372 -17.87 -29.83 -20.52
C LEU A 372 -17.25 -28.83 -21.52
N LEU A 373 -17.84 -28.68 -22.72
CA LEU A 373 -17.48 -27.65 -23.70
C LEU A 373 -18.09 -26.28 -23.37
N SER A 374 -19.20 -26.24 -22.63
CA SER A 374 -19.82 -25.04 -22.07
C SER A 374 -19.14 -24.59 -20.76
N GLY A 375 -18.00 -25.21 -20.43
CA GLY A 375 -17.14 -24.89 -19.30
C GLY A 375 -16.33 -23.61 -19.48
N GLU A 376 -16.69 -22.70 -20.37
CA GLU A 376 -16.42 -21.28 -20.16
C GLU A 376 -17.63 -20.70 -19.42
N ARG A 377 -17.59 -20.82 -18.08
CA ARG A 377 -18.19 -19.75 -17.29
C ARG A 377 -17.51 -18.48 -17.78
N SER A 378 -18.29 -17.69 -18.50
CA SER A 378 -18.13 -16.25 -18.58
C SER A 378 -17.82 -15.78 -17.16
N THR A 379 -16.52 -15.67 -16.84
CA THR A 379 -16.07 -14.51 -16.12
C THR A 379 -16.55 -13.38 -17.02
N ARG A 380 -17.73 -12.83 -16.70
CA ARG A 380 -17.89 -11.40 -16.82
C ARG A 380 -16.70 -10.86 -16.04
N ARG A 381 -15.59 -10.65 -16.76
CA ARG A 381 -14.71 -9.54 -16.52
C ARG A 381 -15.70 -8.39 -16.51
N SER A 382 -16.16 -8.02 -15.31
CA SER A 382 -16.52 -6.65 -15.09
C SER A 382 -15.28 -5.92 -15.58
N VAL A 383 -15.38 -5.36 -16.77
CA VAL A 383 -14.62 -4.17 -17.10
C VAL A 383 -14.87 -3.32 -15.86
N ALA A 384 -13.82 -3.20 -15.04
CA ALA A 384 -13.80 -2.28 -13.94
C ALA A 384 -14.25 -0.99 -14.57
N THR A 385 -15.49 -0.62 -14.30
CA THR A 385 -16.00 0.66 -14.73
C THR A 385 -15.08 1.59 -14.01
N THR A 386 -14.17 2.23 -14.75
CA THR A 386 -13.33 3.30 -14.26
C THR A 386 -14.30 4.40 -13.87
N ARG A 387 -14.87 4.25 -12.68
CA ARG A 387 -15.74 5.21 -12.04
C ARG A 387 -14.78 6.34 -11.75
N THR A 388 -14.90 7.39 -12.53
CA THR A 388 -14.20 8.66 -12.37
C THR A 388 -14.25 9.04 -10.89
N GLU A 389 -13.12 8.87 -10.19
CA GLU A 389 -12.93 9.29 -8.79
C GLU A 389 -13.15 10.81 -8.77
N SER A 390 -14.35 11.22 -8.40
CA SER A 390 -14.76 12.64 -8.38
C SER A 390 -15.48 13.02 -7.09
N GLN A 391 -15.48 12.16 -6.08
CA GLN A 391 -15.91 12.47 -4.72
C GLN A 391 -14.95 11.81 -3.71
N PRO A 392 -14.51 12.50 -2.65
CA PRO A 392 -13.76 11.86 -1.58
C PRO A 392 -14.65 10.79 -0.93
N ARG A 393 -14.16 9.54 -0.88
CA ARG A 393 -14.89 8.39 -0.30
C ARG A 393 -15.08 8.49 1.22
N GLN A 394 -14.48 9.49 1.85
CA GLN A 394 -14.61 9.82 3.25
C GLN A 394 -14.97 11.30 3.38
N SER A 395 -16.05 11.58 4.12
CA SER A 395 -16.48 12.95 4.44
C SER A 395 -15.59 13.58 5.51
N PRO A 396 -15.54 14.93 5.60
CA PRO A 396 -15.00 15.63 6.76
C PRO A 396 -15.70 15.14 8.05
N PRO A 397 -14.96 15.02 9.18
CA PRO A 397 -15.55 14.55 10.41
C PRO A 397 -16.61 15.50 10.94
N VAL A 398 -17.71 14.93 11.45
CA VAL A 398 -18.69 15.63 12.26
C VAL A 398 -18.27 15.55 13.72
N LEU A 399 -18.22 16.70 14.39
CA LEU A 399 -17.84 16.82 15.80
C LEU A 399 -19.08 17.08 16.65
N GLU A 400 -19.35 16.19 17.60
CA GLU A 400 -20.48 16.32 18.53
C GLU A 400 -19.97 16.34 19.97
N THR A 401 -20.45 17.30 20.76
CA THR A 401 -20.18 17.30 22.20
C THR A 401 -21.08 16.26 22.87
N VAL A 402 -20.47 15.27 23.49
CA VAL A 402 -21.17 14.20 24.21
C VAL A 402 -20.78 14.28 25.68
N ARG A 403 -21.75 14.13 26.58
CA ARG A 403 -21.48 14.02 28.01
C ARG A 403 -21.54 12.56 28.44
N ASP A 404 -20.60 12.14 29.26
CA ASP A 404 -20.66 10.84 29.91
C ASP A 404 -21.54 10.89 31.18
N SER A 405 -21.85 9.73 31.74
CA SER A 405 -22.54 9.51 33.01
C SER A 405 -21.93 10.27 34.21
N SER A 406 -20.67 10.68 34.11
CA SER A 406 -19.95 11.54 35.07
C SER A 406 -20.10 13.05 34.82
N ASP A 407 -20.92 13.46 33.85
CA ASP A 407 -21.14 14.84 33.36
C ASP A 407 -19.87 15.54 32.84
N GLN A 408 -18.79 14.78 32.57
CA GLN A 408 -17.63 15.26 31.83
C GLN A 408 -17.97 15.39 30.34
N ALA A 409 -17.67 16.57 29.78
CA ALA A 409 -17.82 16.83 28.35
C ALA A 409 -16.67 16.18 27.56
N ASP A 410 -17.04 15.46 26.52
CA ASP A 410 -16.13 14.83 25.56
C ASP A 410 -16.57 15.16 24.13
N THR A 411 -15.70 14.90 23.15
CA THR A 411 -16.00 15.10 21.73
C THR A 411 -16.08 13.75 21.04
N LEU A 412 -17.24 13.44 20.48
CA LEU A 412 -17.43 12.33 19.56
C LEU A 412 -17.07 12.79 18.15
N VAL A 413 -16.10 12.12 17.53
CA VAL A 413 -15.66 12.38 16.16
C VAL A 413 -16.24 11.31 15.27
N THR A 414 -17.06 11.69 14.30
CA THR A 414 -17.78 10.77 13.41
C THR A 414 -17.38 10.98 11.95
N PHE A 415 -17.09 9.90 11.24
CA PHE A 415 -16.77 9.90 9.83
C PHE A 415 -17.77 9.06 9.05
N TYR A 416 -18.30 9.60 7.97
CA TYR A 416 -18.98 8.81 6.94
C TYR A 416 -17.97 8.31 5.90
N ARG A 417 -18.03 7.02 5.57
CA ARG A 417 -17.18 6.39 4.55
C ARG A 417 -17.99 5.48 3.62
N GLU A 418 -17.62 5.46 2.34
CA GLU A 418 -18.05 4.46 1.35
C GLU A 418 -16.86 3.64 0.86
N TRP A 419 -16.99 2.31 0.77
CA TRP A 419 -15.92 1.43 0.29
C TRP A 419 -16.46 0.21 -0.46
N THR A 420 -15.57 -0.52 -1.13
CA THR A 420 -15.89 -1.73 -1.88
C THR A 420 -14.98 -2.87 -1.45
N ASP A 421 -15.54 -4.06 -1.21
CA ASP A 421 -14.73 -5.25 -0.92
C ASP A 421 -14.13 -5.88 -2.18
N CYS A 422 -13.30 -6.91 -1.99
CA CYS A 422 -12.65 -7.63 -3.08
C CYS A 422 -13.64 -8.37 -4.00
N ALA A 423 -14.88 -8.63 -3.56
CA ALA A 423 -15.93 -9.24 -4.37
C ALA A 423 -16.76 -8.21 -5.16
N GLY A 424 -16.47 -6.91 -5.01
CA GLY A 424 -17.17 -5.82 -5.69
C GLY A 424 -18.43 -5.34 -4.95
N ASN A 425 -18.70 -5.81 -3.74
CA ASN A 425 -19.83 -5.33 -2.94
C ASN A 425 -19.49 -3.98 -2.32
N THR A 426 -20.43 -3.03 -2.38
CA THR A 426 -20.26 -1.69 -1.82
C THR A 426 -20.95 -1.58 -0.46
N TYR A 427 -20.27 -0.88 0.45
CA TYR A 427 -20.69 -0.62 1.82
C TYR A 427 -20.53 0.87 2.11
N ALA A 428 -21.34 1.37 3.03
CA ALA A 428 -21.25 2.75 3.48
C ALA A 428 -21.77 2.87 4.91
N GLY A 429 -21.22 3.79 5.68
CA GLY A 429 -21.76 4.13 6.99
C GLY A 429 -20.83 4.98 7.84
N ASN A 430 -21.31 5.28 9.03
CA ASN A 430 -20.61 6.11 10.00
C ASN A 430 -19.83 5.25 11.00
N TYR A 431 -18.54 5.53 11.15
CA TYR A 431 -17.77 5.09 12.32
C TYR A 431 -17.39 6.30 13.16
N SER A 432 -17.17 6.07 14.45
CA SER A 432 -16.82 7.14 15.37
C SER A 432 -15.89 6.67 16.47
N TYR A 433 -15.24 7.64 17.10
CA TYR A 433 -14.44 7.45 18.31
C TYR A 433 -14.52 8.68 19.21
N ARG A 434 -14.16 8.52 20.48
CA ARG A 434 -14.09 9.66 21.41
C ARG A 434 -12.70 10.27 21.44
N ARG A 435 -12.65 11.61 21.50
CA ARG A 435 -11.38 12.34 21.56
C ARG A 435 -10.62 12.07 22.86
N SER A 436 -11.31 11.79 23.97
CA SER A 436 -10.71 11.30 25.20
C SER A 436 -9.97 9.97 25.00
N GLU A 437 -10.60 8.98 24.37
CA GLU A 437 -10.02 7.67 24.08
C GLU A 437 -8.78 7.77 23.18
N LEU A 438 -8.82 8.61 22.13
CA LEU A 438 -7.66 8.85 21.27
C LEU A 438 -6.49 9.46 22.04
N ARG A 439 -6.75 10.39 22.97
CA ARG A 439 -5.71 10.94 23.86
C ARG A 439 -5.14 9.86 24.77
N SER A 440 -5.99 8.99 25.32
CA SER A 440 -5.55 7.87 26.17
C SER A 440 -4.71 6.86 25.40
N ALA A 441 -5.09 6.48 24.18
CA ALA A 441 -4.31 5.59 23.31
C ALA A 441 -2.92 6.16 22.99
N ARG A 442 -2.85 7.44 22.62
CA ARG A 442 -1.59 8.16 22.40
C ARG A 442 -0.72 8.20 23.65
N ALA A 443 -1.30 8.56 24.80
CA ALA A 443 -0.59 8.64 26.07
C ALA A 443 -0.03 7.27 26.48
N PHE A 444 -0.82 6.21 26.33
CA PHE A 444 -0.39 4.84 26.58
C PHE A 444 0.79 4.45 25.67
N LYS A 445 0.68 4.66 24.36
CA LYS A 445 1.76 4.39 23.39
C LYS A 445 3.06 5.09 23.80
N GLN A 446 2.99 6.35 24.23
CA GLN A 446 4.16 7.12 24.67
C GLN A 446 4.81 6.59 25.96
N GLN A 447 4.02 5.98 26.84
CA GLN A 447 4.50 5.41 28.11
C GLN A 447 5.09 4.01 27.96
N LEU A 448 4.83 3.31 26.85
CA LEU A 448 5.39 1.99 26.62
C LEU A 448 6.93 2.05 26.62
N PRO A 449 7.61 1.13 27.32
CA PRO A 449 9.06 1.10 27.34
C PRO A 449 9.60 0.98 25.92
N ALA A 450 10.76 1.59 25.66
CA ALA A 450 11.49 1.30 24.44
C ALA A 450 11.90 -0.17 24.53
N GLY A 451 11.14 -1.06 23.88
CA GLY A 451 11.43 -2.49 23.86
C GLY A 451 12.85 -2.72 23.33
N ASN A 452 13.43 -3.87 23.66
CA ASN A 452 14.64 -4.30 22.98
C ASN A 452 14.37 -4.29 21.46
N ALA A 453 15.35 -3.86 20.65
CA ALA A 453 15.25 -3.83 19.19
C ALA A 453 15.29 -5.26 18.59
N THR A 454 14.44 -6.13 19.10
CA THR A 454 14.29 -7.54 18.75
C THR A 454 12.88 -7.78 18.23
N PRO A 455 12.68 -8.80 17.37
CA PRO A 455 11.36 -9.21 16.92
C PRO A 455 10.36 -9.44 18.07
N ALA A 456 10.81 -10.06 19.16
CA ALA A 456 9.97 -10.33 20.34
C ALA A 456 9.57 -9.03 21.08
N GLY A 457 10.50 -8.06 21.20
CA GLY A 457 10.19 -6.76 21.81
C GLY A 457 9.18 -5.98 21.00
N TYR A 458 9.22 -6.09 19.66
CA TYR A 458 8.19 -5.51 18.79
C TYR A 458 6.83 -6.20 18.97
N ASP A 459 6.81 -7.54 19.10
CA ASP A 459 5.58 -8.30 19.34
C ASP A 459 4.89 -7.89 20.66
N GLU A 460 5.67 -7.65 21.71
CA GLU A 460 5.17 -7.12 23.00
C GLU A 460 4.52 -5.74 22.84
N VAL A 461 5.11 -4.86 22.03
CA VAL A 461 4.57 -3.53 21.75
C VAL A 461 3.22 -3.65 21.04
N ILE A 462 3.14 -4.36 19.91
CA ILE A 462 1.89 -4.46 19.15
C ILE A 462 0.79 -5.17 19.95
N HIS A 463 1.15 -6.15 20.79
CA HIS A 463 0.21 -6.78 21.72
C HIS A 463 -0.33 -5.77 22.74
N ALA A 464 0.56 -4.99 23.38
CA ALA A 464 0.15 -3.97 24.34
C ALA A 464 -0.75 -2.90 23.71
N LEU A 465 -0.45 -2.46 22.49
CA LEU A 465 -1.28 -1.52 21.74
C LEU A 465 -2.67 -2.10 21.43
N LYS A 466 -2.72 -3.37 21.00
CA LYS A 466 -3.99 -4.07 20.73
C LYS A 466 -4.83 -4.17 22.01
N GLU A 467 -4.24 -4.56 23.13
CA GLU A 467 -5.00 -4.75 24.38
C GLU A 467 -5.53 -3.43 24.92
N ASN A 468 -4.74 -2.35 24.86
CA ASN A 468 -5.17 -1.02 25.30
C ASN A 468 -6.36 -0.49 24.47
N ASP A 469 -6.33 -0.68 23.15
CA ASP A 469 -7.34 -0.09 22.26
C ASP A 469 -8.59 -0.96 22.10
N ALA A 470 -8.61 -2.18 22.63
CA ALA A 470 -9.71 -3.14 22.45
C ALA A 470 -11.08 -2.59 22.89
N SER A 471 -11.12 -1.75 23.92
CA SER A 471 -12.34 -1.13 24.46
C SER A 471 -12.77 0.15 23.73
N TYR A 472 -11.86 0.82 23.01
CA TYR A 472 -12.13 2.10 22.35
C TYR A 472 -12.81 1.96 20.98
N MET A 473 -12.91 0.73 20.45
CA MET A 473 -13.43 0.48 19.09
C MET A 473 -14.97 0.45 18.99
N THR A 474 -15.69 0.87 20.03
CA THR A 474 -17.16 0.75 20.08
C THR A 474 -17.87 1.36 18.88
N GLY A 475 -17.45 2.55 18.41
CA GLY A 475 -18.08 3.19 17.25
C GLY A 475 -17.81 2.46 15.92
N VAL A 476 -16.65 1.80 15.79
CA VAL A 476 -16.31 0.95 14.64
C VAL A 476 -17.11 -0.35 14.66
N TYR A 477 -17.22 -1.00 15.83
CA TYR A 477 -18.01 -2.22 15.98
C TYR A 477 -19.49 -1.98 15.66
N ARG A 478 -20.07 -0.87 16.11
CA ARG A 478 -21.45 -0.50 15.76
C ARG A 478 -21.67 -0.40 14.25
N LEU A 479 -20.72 0.18 13.52
CA LEU A 479 -20.77 0.23 12.05
C LEU A 479 -20.80 -1.18 11.45
N PHE A 480 -19.85 -2.02 11.85
CA PHE A 480 -19.71 -3.37 11.30
C PHE A 480 -20.89 -4.28 11.69
N ASP A 481 -21.39 -4.20 12.92
CA ASP A 481 -22.58 -4.92 13.38
C ASP A 481 -23.81 -4.54 12.56
N SER A 482 -24.02 -3.24 12.36
CA SER A 482 -25.11 -2.72 11.53
C SER A 482 -25.04 -3.26 10.11
N LEU A 483 -23.85 -3.27 9.49
CA LEU A 483 -23.67 -3.78 8.13
C LEU A 483 -23.85 -5.30 8.05
N LYS A 484 -23.33 -6.04 9.04
CA LYS A 484 -23.48 -7.50 9.13
C LYS A 484 -24.94 -7.90 9.18
N GLN A 485 -25.72 -7.23 10.04
CA GLN A 485 -27.15 -7.49 10.19
C GLN A 485 -27.93 -7.05 8.96
N ALA A 486 -27.74 -5.81 8.48
CA ALA A 486 -28.52 -5.26 7.38
C ALA A 486 -28.33 -6.01 6.05
N LYS A 487 -27.12 -6.55 5.82
CA LYS A 487 -26.80 -7.30 4.59
C LYS A 487 -26.77 -8.82 4.79
N ASN A 488 -27.12 -9.31 5.99
CA ASN A 488 -27.10 -10.73 6.35
C ASN A 488 -25.79 -11.44 5.94
N LEU A 489 -24.65 -10.83 6.30
CA LEU A 489 -23.35 -11.27 5.83
C LEU A 489 -22.93 -12.59 6.47
N SER A 490 -22.54 -13.56 5.63
CA SER A 490 -21.87 -14.78 6.08
C SER A 490 -20.50 -14.46 6.72
N SER A 491 -19.90 -15.42 7.42
CA SER A 491 -18.57 -15.22 8.02
C SER A 491 -17.50 -14.81 6.99
N THR A 492 -17.49 -15.45 5.82
CA THR A 492 -16.54 -15.09 4.75
C THR A 492 -16.83 -13.70 4.16
N SER A 493 -18.10 -13.39 3.88
CA SER A 493 -18.51 -12.09 3.35
C SER A 493 -18.29 -10.95 4.35
N PHE A 494 -18.46 -11.21 5.65
CA PHE A 494 -18.19 -10.24 6.70
C PHE A 494 -16.69 -9.94 6.81
N ALA A 495 -15.84 -10.97 6.79
CA ALA A 495 -14.40 -10.77 6.74
C ALA A 495 -13.96 -9.97 5.51
N ALA A 496 -14.53 -10.25 4.33
CA ALA A 496 -14.27 -9.47 3.12
C ALA A 496 -14.72 -8.00 3.24
N MET A 497 -15.86 -7.73 3.90
CA MET A 497 -16.34 -6.38 4.16
C MET A 497 -15.36 -5.59 5.05
N VAL A 498 -14.86 -6.20 6.13
CA VAL A 498 -13.88 -5.60 7.04
C VAL A 498 -12.54 -5.39 6.34
N MET A 499 -12.04 -6.39 5.61
CA MET A 499 -10.78 -6.27 4.86
C MET A 499 -10.88 -5.20 3.78
N GLY A 500 -12.02 -5.11 3.08
CA GLY A 500 -12.29 -4.06 2.11
C GLY A 500 -12.27 -2.65 2.74
N PHE A 501 -12.78 -2.49 3.96
CA PHE A 501 -12.73 -1.22 4.70
C PHE A 501 -11.28 -0.77 4.94
N VAL A 502 -10.42 -1.70 5.35
CA VAL A 502 -8.98 -1.43 5.61
C VAL A 502 -8.22 -1.16 4.32
N GLN A 503 -8.41 -2.01 3.30
CA GLN A 503 -7.74 -1.89 2.00
C GLN A 503 -8.12 -0.62 1.23
N ASP A 504 -9.30 -0.07 1.47
CA ASP A 504 -9.76 1.16 0.84
C ASP A 504 -9.14 2.42 1.46
N MET A 505 -8.62 2.35 2.69
CA MET A 505 -7.91 3.47 3.31
C MET A 505 -6.61 3.80 2.55
N PRO A 506 -6.22 5.07 2.40
CA PRO A 506 -4.94 5.46 1.81
C PRO A 506 -3.73 4.89 2.54
N TYR A 507 -2.72 4.46 1.79
CA TYR A 507 -1.46 3.97 2.36
C TYR A 507 -0.58 5.16 2.70
N SER A 508 -0.01 5.14 3.90
CA SER A 508 0.95 6.13 4.36
C SER A 508 2.04 5.43 5.16
N VAL A 509 3.31 5.78 4.94
CA VAL A 509 4.38 5.31 5.83
C VAL A 509 4.23 5.95 7.21
N VAL A 510 4.34 5.14 8.25
CA VAL A 510 4.27 5.59 9.65
C VAL A 510 5.68 5.50 10.22
N LEU A 511 6.20 6.63 10.68
CA LEU A 511 7.63 6.76 10.92
C LEU A 511 7.92 7.36 12.30
N SER A 512 8.96 6.85 12.97
CA SER A 512 9.42 7.37 14.26
C SER A 512 10.09 8.74 14.18
N GLU A 513 10.61 9.11 13.00
CA GLU A 513 11.31 10.38 12.77
C GLU A 513 10.52 11.25 11.77
N ALA A 514 11.13 12.35 11.32
CA ALA A 514 10.54 13.22 10.31
C ALA A 514 10.34 12.49 8.97
N CYS A 515 9.41 12.98 8.14
CA CYS A 515 9.18 12.51 6.77
C CYS A 515 10.29 12.97 5.80
N ASP A 516 11.54 12.68 6.14
CA ASP A 516 12.72 13.01 5.35
C ASP A 516 13.43 11.73 4.93
N ALA A 517 13.52 11.51 3.62
CA ALA A 517 14.17 10.36 3.04
C ALA A 517 15.66 10.24 3.43
N ALA A 518 16.32 11.33 3.83
CA ALA A 518 17.71 11.33 4.27
C ALA A 518 17.92 10.68 5.66
N LEU A 519 16.85 10.52 6.45
CA LEU A 519 16.92 9.93 7.79
C LEU A 519 16.85 8.39 7.79
N TYR A 520 16.58 7.78 6.63
CA TYR A 520 16.34 6.34 6.52
C TYR A 520 17.33 5.67 5.57
N ASN A 521 17.83 4.51 6.00
CA ASN A 521 18.64 3.62 5.17
C ASN A 521 17.80 2.55 4.45
N ASP A 522 16.48 2.60 4.61
CA ASP A 522 15.54 1.67 3.99
C ASP A 522 15.24 2.12 2.55
N GLU A 523 15.44 1.22 1.58
CA GLU A 523 15.22 1.52 0.16
C GLU A 523 13.75 1.83 -0.15
N PHE A 524 12.81 1.10 0.47
CA PHE A 524 11.38 1.29 0.27
C PHE A 524 10.91 2.64 0.81
N ILE A 525 11.23 2.99 2.06
CA ILE A 525 10.88 4.28 2.70
C ILE A 525 11.51 5.42 1.92
N THR A 526 12.79 5.30 1.56
CA THR A 526 13.50 6.33 0.80
C THR A 526 12.84 6.57 -0.56
N HIS A 527 12.48 5.51 -1.27
CA HIS A 527 11.82 5.59 -2.57
C HIS A 527 10.38 6.11 -2.43
N TYR A 528 9.64 5.64 -1.43
CA TYR A 528 8.28 6.05 -1.14
C TYR A 528 8.21 7.54 -0.84
N LEU A 529 9.04 8.07 0.06
CA LEU A 529 9.05 9.49 0.42
C LEU A 529 9.45 10.41 -0.74
N LYS A 530 10.23 9.91 -1.71
CA LYS A 530 10.59 10.64 -2.93
C LYS A 530 9.48 10.64 -3.98
N SER A 531 8.46 9.79 -3.84
CA SER A 531 7.37 9.70 -4.81
C SER A 531 6.40 10.88 -4.69
N ALA A 532 5.91 11.36 -5.84
CA ALA A 532 4.95 12.46 -5.88
C ALA A 532 3.63 12.05 -5.20
N GLY A 533 3.21 12.81 -4.19
CA GLY A 533 1.97 12.54 -3.45
C GLY A 533 2.10 11.52 -2.31
N ALA A 534 3.32 11.15 -1.92
CA ALA A 534 3.58 10.31 -0.75
C ALA A 534 2.91 10.87 0.51
N ILE A 535 2.19 10.02 1.24
CA ILE A 535 1.55 10.38 2.51
C ILE A 535 2.41 9.79 3.62
N CYS A 536 2.82 10.61 4.57
CA CYS A 536 3.69 10.19 5.65
C CYS A 536 3.19 10.73 6.99
N ALA A 537 3.28 9.89 8.02
CA ALA A 537 2.97 10.19 9.40
C ALA A 537 4.27 10.19 10.23
N PRO A 538 4.85 11.37 10.52
CA PRO A 538 6.11 11.45 11.26
C PRO A 538 5.90 11.32 12.77
N TYR A 539 7.00 11.13 13.50
CA TYR A 539 7.08 11.14 14.97
C TYR A 539 6.15 10.15 15.68
N GLN A 540 5.81 9.05 15.01
CA GLN A 540 5.04 7.97 15.59
C GLN A 540 5.98 7.03 16.32
N ARG A 541 5.89 7.02 17.65
CA ARG A 541 6.68 6.10 18.49
C ARG A 541 6.50 4.66 18.00
N PHE A 542 7.62 3.96 17.85
CA PHE A 542 7.73 2.61 17.27
C PHE A 542 7.42 2.50 15.77
N GLY A 543 7.20 3.60 15.07
CA GLY A 543 6.86 3.60 13.64
C GLY A 543 5.51 2.97 13.34
N ILE A 544 4.55 3.03 14.28
CA ILE A 544 3.24 2.40 14.12
C ILE A 544 2.12 3.25 14.73
N TYR A 545 0.93 3.16 14.17
CA TYR A 545 -0.30 3.62 14.82
C TYR A 545 -0.92 2.54 15.71
N THR A 546 -1.51 2.96 16.82
CA THR A 546 -2.47 2.12 17.53
C THR A 546 -3.71 1.88 16.64
N PRO A 547 -4.50 0.82 16.87
CA PRO A 547 -5.75 0.60 16.15
C PRO A 547 -6.67 1.84 16.11
N LEU A 548 -6.77 2.58 17.21
CA LEU A 548 -7.56 3.80 17.29
C LEU A 548 -6.93 4.96 16.50
N GLU A 549 -5.62 5.14 16.56
CA GLU A 549 -4.93 6.15 15.77
C GLU A 549 -5.09 5.91 14.27
N PHE A 550 -5.04 4.66 13.81
CA PHE A 550 -5.27 4.29 12.41
C PHE A 550 -6.66 4.70 11.91
N ILE A 551 -7.69 4.47 12.72
CA ILE A 551 -9.06 4.90 12.40
C ILE A 551 -9.22 6.42 12.47
N ALA A 552 -8.52 7.07 13.39
CA ALA A 552 -8.55 8.51 13.55
C ALA A 552 -7.85 9.26 12.42
N SER A 553 -6.72 8.73 11.92
CA SER A 553 -5.98 9.30 10.78
C SER A 553 -6.68 9.03 9.46
N GLY A 554 -7.35 7.87 9.34
CA GLY A 554 -7.92 7.40 8.08
C GLY A 554 -6.87 6.91 7.08
N ASN A 555 -5.62 6.71 7.52
CA ASN A 555 -4.50 6.19 6.73
C ASN A 555 -3.56 5.35 7.61
N GLY A 556 -2.69 4.57 6.97
CA GLY A 556 -1.69 3.80 7.69
C GLY A 556 -0.86 2.90 6.79
N ASP A 557 0.22 2.39 7.36
CA ASP A 557 1.13 1.44 6.75
C ASP A 557 0.67 -0.01 6.95
N CYS A 558 1.49 -0.96 6.49
CA CYS A 558 1.17 -2.38 6.57
C CYS A 558 1.01 -2.87 8.03
N ASP A 559 1.83 -2.36 8.95
CA ASP A 559 1.80 -2.73 10.37
C ASP A 559 0.51 -2.24 11.03
N SER A 560 0.21 -0.95 10.90
CA SER A 560 -0.98 -0.33 11.50
C SER A 560 -2.29 -0.95 10.99
N ARG A 561 -2.37 -1.20 9.67
CA ARG A 561 -3.53 -1.84 9.04
C ARG A 561 -3.74 -3.26 9.53
N THR A 562 -2.65 -4.03 9.62
CA THR A 562 -2.71 -5.44 10.02
C THR A 562 -3.04 -5.56 11.51
N LEU A 563 -2.50 -4.68 12.35
CA LEU A 563 -2.83 -4.60 13.78
C LEU A 563 -4.30 -4.27 14.02
N PHE A 564 -4.84 -3.26 13.32
CA PHE A 564 -6.28 -2.95 13.36
C PHE A 564 -7.13 -4.14 12.89
N SER A 565 -6.77 -4.74 11.76
CA SER A 565 -7.49 -5.90 11.20
C SER A 565 -7.51 -7.06 12.19
N TYR A 566 -6.37 -7.35 12.81
CA TYR A 566 -6.23 -8.38 13.84
C TYR A 566 -7.15 -8.11 15.03
N LEU A 567 -7.17 -6.88 15.56
CA LEU A 567 -8.02 -6.50 16.68
C LEU A 567 -9.51 -6.70 16.36
N VAL A 568 -9.97 -6.18 15.21
CA VAL A 568 -11.38 -6.26 14.82
C VAL A 568 -11.80 -7.70 14.55
N LEU A 569 -11.04 -8.44 13.75
CA LEU A 569 -11.41 -9.82 13.40
C LEU A 569 -11.35 -10.74 14.63
N SER A 570 -10.40 -10.51 15.54
CA SER A 570 -10.36 -11.22 16.82
C SER A 570 -11.60 -10.94 17.67
N HIS A 571 -12.08 -9.69 17.72
CA HIS A 571 -13.30 -9.33 18.44
C HIS A 571 -14.53 -10.11 17.93
N TYR A 572 -14.60 -10.36 16.62
CA TYR A 572 -15.69 -11.14 16.01
C TYR A 572 -15.49 -12.67 16.05
N GLY A 573 -14.48 -13.16 16.77
CA GLY A 573 -14.25 -14.59 16.99
C GLY A 573 -13.60 -15.32 15.81
N TYR A 574 -12.97 -14.60 14.88
CA TYR A 574 -12.16 -15.24 13.84
C TYR A 574 -10.83 -15.73 14.42
N GLU A 575 -10.39 -16.93 14.05
CA GLU A 575 -8.99 -17.32 14.26
C GLU A 575 -8.10 -16.62 13.22
N VAL A 576 -7.28 -15.70 13.72
CA VAL A 576 -6.41 -14.82 12.96
C VAL A 576 -4.98 -14.85 13.50
N ALA A 577 -4.03 -14.75 12.58
CA ALA A 577 -2.62 -14.61 12.86
C ALA A 577 -2.15 -13.27 12.28
N LEU A 578 -1.45 -12.46 13.08
CA LEU A 578 -0.67 -11.34 12.57
C LEU A 578 0.72 -11.86 12.23
N LEU A 579 1.10 -11.77 10.97
CA LEU A 579 2.40 -12.21 10.48
C LEU A 579 3.27 -11.01 10.16
N SER A 580 4.52 -11.08 10.57
CA SER A 580 5.54 -10.07 10.30
C SER A 580 6.71 -10.71 9.55
N SER A 581 7.38 -9.90 8.73
CA SER A 581 8.63 -10.29 8.08
C SER A 581 9.65 -9.17 8.17
N GLU A 582 10.76 -9.42 8.86
CA GLU A 582 11.89 -8.48 8.96
C GLU A 582 12.63 -8.38 7.62
N SER A 583 12.65 -9.47 6.84
CA SER A 583 13.29 -9.51 5.52
C SER A 583 12.52 -8.67 4.50
N TYR A 584 11.18 -8.74 4.55
CA TYR A 584 10.32 -7.99 3.64
C TYR A 584 9.88 -6.63 4.18
N ARG A 585 10.10 -6.38 5.48
CA ARG A 585 9.64 -5.18 6.19
C ARG A 585 8.15 -4.94 5.95
N HIS A 586 7.38 -6.02 6.07
CA HIS A 586 5.98 -6.07 5.72
C HIS A 586 5.19 -6.94 6.69
N SER A 587 3.90 -6.63 6.82
CA SER A 587 2.96 -7.32 7.71
C SER A 587 1.73 -7.80 6.94
N LEU A 588 1.28 -9.02 7.25
CA LEU A 588 0.14 -9.68 6.64
C LEU A 588 -0.79 -10.24 7.70
N ILE A 589 -2.08 -10.31 7.40
CA ILE A 589 -3.03 -11.06 8.23
C ILE A 589 -3.25 -12.44 7.64
N GLY A 590 -3.18 -13.47 8.48
CA GLY A 590 -3.56 -14.84 8.16
C GLY A 590 -4.89 -15.16 8.83
N MET A 591 -5.82 -15.81 8.14
CA MET A 591 -7.12 -16.18 8.70
C MET A 591 -7.48 -17.63 8.42
N GLN A 592 -8.09 -18.29 9.41
CA GLN A 592 -8.64 -19.62 9.22
C GLN A 592 -10.05 -19.56 8.62
N LEU A 593 -10.09 -19.31 7.32
CA LEU A 593 -11.31 -19.29 6.52
C LEU A 593 -11.19 -20.25 5.32
N PRO A 594 -12.32 -20.73 4.75
CA PRO A 594 -12.31 -21.72 3.67
C PRO A 594 -11.94 -21.09 2.30
N TYR A 595 -10.91 -20.25 2.27
CA TYR A 595 -10.36 -19.66 1.06
C TYR A 595 -9.24 -20.53 0.47
N SER A 596 -9.06 -20.42 -0.84
CA SER A 596 -7.92 -21.00 -1.56
C SER A 596 -6.75 -20.01 -1.61
N GLY A 597 -5.61 -20.43 -2.17
CA GLY A 597 -4.43 -19.57 -2.32
C GLY A 597 -3.39 -19.71 -1.21
N GLN A 598 -2.45 -18.75 -1.19
CA GLN A 598 -1.28 -18.74 -0.31
C GLN A 598 -1.71 -18.73 1.16
N ALA A 599 -1.07 -19.57 1.95
CA ALA A 599 -1.40 -19.72 3.36
C ALA A 599 -0.16 -20.02 4.19
N PHE A 600 -0.17 -19.53 5.42
CA PHE A 600 0.81 -19.89 6.43
C PHE A 600 0.29 -21.10 7.23
N ARG A 601 1.17 -22.08 7.49
CA ARG A 601 0.83 -23.28 8.24
C ARG A 601 1.47 -23.23 9.60
N TYR A 602 0.67 -23.41 10.65
CA TYR A 602 1.11 -23.42 12.03
C TYR A 602 0.25 -24.38 12.84
N GLU A 603 0.87 -25.28 13.63
CA GLU A 603 0.17 -26.26 14.47
C GLU A 603 -0.96 -27.04 13.76
N ASN A 604 -0.68 -27.57 12.55
CA ASN A 604 -1.64 -28.25 11.66
C ASN A 604 -2.83 -27.41 11.17
N LYS A 605 -2.88 -26.12 11.51
CA LYS A 605 -3.87 -25.17 11.00
C LYS A 605 -3.33 -24.44 9.77
N ARG A 606 -4.25 -24.01 8.93
CA ARG A 606 -3.98 -23.26 7.69
C ARG A 606 -4.58 -21.87 7.81
N TYR A 607 -3.73 -20.87 7.84
CA TYR A 607 -4.10 -19.46 7.86
C TYR A 607 -3.91 -18.88 6.47
N VAL A 608 -5.00 -18.65 5.75
CA VAL A 608 -4.96 -18.03 4.41
C VAL A 608 -4.52 -16.58 4.55
N LEU A 609 -3.46 -16.19 3.84
CA LEU A 609 -2.88 -14.86 3.92
C LEU A 609 -3.74 -13.84 3.18
N TRP A 610 -3.82 -12.62 3.68
CA TRP A 610 -4.56 -11.53 3.06
C TRP A 610 -3.78 -10.24 3.15
N GLU A 611 -3.48 -9.67 1.98
CA GLU A 611 -2.79 -8.38 1.86
C GLU A 611 -3.70 -7.22 2.30
N THR A 612 -3.16 -6.32 3.14
CA THR A 612 -3.89 -5.17 3.68
C THR A 612 -3.57 -3.86 2.93
N THR A 613 -2.47 -3.81 2.19
CA THR A 613 -1.99 -2.60 1.51
C THR A 613 -2.54 -2.42 0.11
N MET A 614 -2.87 -3.51 -0.58
CA MET A 614 -3.39 -3.50 -1.93
C MET A 614 -4.92 -3.45 -1.94
N ARG A 615 -5.48 -2.41 -2.58
CA ARG A 615 -6.93 -2.23 -2.72
C ARG A 615 -7.57 -3.40 -3.46
N GLY A 616 -8.55 -4.03 -2.84
CA GLY A 616 -9.30 -5.14 -3.45
C GLY A 616 -8.51 -6.45 -3.56
N ALA A 617 -7.40 -6.59 -2.83
CA ALA A 617 -6.64 -7.83 -2.81
C ALA A 617 -7.50 -9.00 -2.33
N GLN A 618 -7.41 -10.12 -3.01
CA GLN A 618 -8.16 -11.34 -2.68
C GLN A 618 -7.48 -12.13 -1.56
N PRO A 619 -8.23 -12.89 -0.75
CA PRO A 619 -7.63 -13.83 0.18
C PRO A 619 -6.77 -14.85 -0.59
N GLY A 620 -5.59 -15.13 -0.05
CA GLY A 620 -4.60 -16.04 -0.63
C GLY A 620 -3.79 -15.44 -1.78
N GLN A 621 -4.04 -14.19 -2.17
CA GLN A 621 -3.24 -13.47 -3.16
C GLN A 621 -2.13 -12.69 -2.44
N VAL A 622 -0.91 -13.15 -2.63
CA VAL A 622 0.31 -12.53 -2.09
C VAL A 622 1.26 -12.28 -3.25
N ASP A 623 1.96 -11.14 -3.25
CA ASP A 623 2.93 -10.81 -4.29
C ASP A 623 4.02 -11.90 -4.38
N PRO A 624 4.38 -12.39 -5.57
CA PRO A 624 5.45 -13.37 -5.73
C PRO A 624 6.77 -12.98 -5.04
N GLN A 625 7.09 -11.68 -4.93
CA GLN A 625 8.30 -11.17 -4.29
C GLN A 625 8.34 -11.46 -2.77
N ILE A 626 7.16 -11.53 -2.13
CA ILE A 626 7.03 -11.78 -0.68
C ILE A 626 6.44 -13.16 -0.36
N SER A 627 6.35 -14.04 -1.36
CA SER A 627 5.67 -15.34 -1.26
C SER A 627 6.46 -16.43 -0.51
N ASN A 628 7.73 -16.19 -0.14
CA ASN A 628 8.53 -17.16 0.60
C ASN A 628 8.11 -17.23 2.08
N MET A 629 7.33 -18.26 2.45
CA MET A 629 6.80 -18.45 3.80
C MET A 629 7.85 -18.66 4.89
N GLN A 630 9.10 -19.00 4.54
CA GLN A 630 10.18 -19.13 5.53
C GLN A 630 10.65 -17.78 6.07
N ALA A 631 10.41 -16.69 5.34
CA ALA A 631 10.74 -15.34 5.77
C ALA A 631 9.64 -14.69 6.62
N TRP A 632 8.57 -15.42 6.93
CA TRP A 632 7.44 -14.96 7.73
C TRP A 632 7.40 -15.67 9.08
N ARG A 633 6.99 -14.94 10.11
CA ARG A 633 6.73 -15.48 11.44
C ARG A 633 5.39 -14.96 11.96
N ILE A 634 4.80 -15.69 12.89
CA ILE A 634 3.63 -15.22 13.62
C ILE A 634 4.12 -14.30 14.74
N SER A 635 3.69 -13.04 14.71
CA SER A 635 3.89 -12.07 15.79
C SER A 635 2.78 -12.15 16.83
N MET A 636 1.54 -12.37 16.40
CA MET A 636 0.41 -12.60 17.31
C MET A 636 -0.54 -13.64 16.74
N LEU A 637 -1.12 -14.44 17.63
CA LEU A 637 -2.12 -15.46 17.30
C LEU A 637 -3.23 -15.42 18.35
N ASN A 638 -4.49 -15.24 17.93
CA ASN A 638 -5.61 -15.34 18.85
C ASN A 638 -6.14 -16.78 18.83
N GLN A 639 -5.73 -17.59 19.82
CA GLN A 639 -6.33 -18.91 19.97
C GLN A 639 -7.77 -18.74 20.48
N THR A 640 -8.76 -19.17 19.71
CA THR A 640 -10.10 -19.38 20.29
C THR A 640 -10.05 -20.68 21.09
N PHE A 641 -10.02 -20.58 22.42
CA PHE A 641 -10.36 -21.72 23.26
C PHE A 641 -11.84 -22.04 23.00
N THR A 642 -12.10 -23.05 22.19
CA THR A 642 -13.40 -23.71 22.17
C THR A 642 -13.55 -24.39 23.53
N ASN A 643 -14.36 -23.81 24.42
CA ASN A 643 -14.84 -24.47 25.63
C ASN A 643 -15.63 -25.74 25.27
#